data_AF-J0D924-F1
#
_entry.id   AF-J0D924-F1
#
_cell.length_a   1.000
_cell.length_b   1.000
_cell.length_c   1.000
_cell.angle_alpha   90.00
_cell.angle_beta   90.00
_cell.angle_gamma   90.00
#
_symmetry.space_group_name_H-M   'P 1'
#
loop_
_entity.id
_entity.type
_entity.pdbx_description
1 polymer ?
#
loop_
_entity_poly.entity_id
_entity_poly.type
_entity_poly.pdbx_seq_one_letter_code
_entity_poly.pdbx_strand_id
1 'polypeptide(L)'
;MITPSYLELSQADRASPPAGIKIMLGGEEGAAALLADLSATPCKIPNDWISSVGSLECYSDESNLTVATLLRLCSRLPQLRVLDLCNLQAPLDDFPGLINSIMRSNAFENVTHCVLGSYAPGATPLTAAYAIISSMRKVQRVELDMFAFPWQEAERERIQNLGLAHVRLRSYTCAAFFFRCALPIVDSADTLEHLEIILDDKWHTNIANKFASALRTRSFVRLRALDVFNEANAFQYRGTMTEAIQSIFKECPNLPLLPAVFIAVSFLHTAAGARLSARELSTTPGIRFTTLARRAPDDKLPTSPKGIRAGNFENTAYVGNLTLGSKSFLVQLDTGSSDLWVDHGSQTIEQLGGDSIPGAPRVKMSYALGSVDGTPVYGDVSLGDYHSQKQLMLSADGAANLEALKKYGISGILGLGLDGGALIPTILTGEDAEAHSFLGNIFAQNASAGSFTTWYLGRDGDGLMTINELPESYAEPIKAAPEIIVHSPLAGDIPRWAIEVASIEVGGKKTDLISELTGGTTRAIAVVDTGATLSFIPKEITDLIYSGVPGAKYASTVGVWVVPCTASIDVAFTIGRTRYFVDPLDVLSRPAEIKIGGKAASVCIGGFIPAPAALQQQLELDLLLGDNFLRNVFSVLHYNTPSMQLLSVTDETEAKAQFAGLRDETMKAFPPEVDLTDEKTFNDVVSALGANPLGDDPGSSSGDGNSVSDAATHLTSWNAPVLIVLFSVVMFLL
;
A
#
# COMPACT_ATOMS: atom_id res chain seq x y z
N MET A 1 -25.11 27.61 37.46
CA MET A 1 -24.01 28.58 37.58
C MET A 1 -23.58 28.64 39.03
N ILE A 2 -22.31 28.37 39.31
CA ILE A 2 -21.65 28.81 40.54
C ILE A 2 -20.45 29.63 40.09
N THR A 3 -20.67 30.91 39.80
CA THR A 3 -19.56 31.86 39.76
C THR A 3 -19.04 32.06 41.19
N PRO A 4 -17.80 32.58 41.39
CA PRO A 4 -17.19 32.71 42.72
C PRO A 4 -17.97 33.56 43.75
N SER A 5 -19.07 34.19 43.35
CA SER A 5 -19.99 34.97 44.19
C SER A 5 -21.06 34.15 44.90
N TYR A 6 -21.26 32.87 44.57
CA TYR A 6 -22.41 32.08 45.04
C TYR A 6 -22.05 30.84 45.88
N LEU A 7 -21.00 30.96 46.69
CA LEU A 7 -20.77 30.11 47.88
C LEU A 7 -20.97 30.86 49.20
N GLU A 8 -21.58 32.05 49.17
CA GLU A 8 -22.40 32.49 50.31
C GLU A 8 -23.67 31.64 50.37
N LEU A 9 -23.54 30.49 51.03
CA LEU A 9 -24.68 29.75 51.53
C LEU A 9 -25.42 30.65 52.52
N SER A 10 -26.56 31.20 52.09
CA SER A 10 -27.55 31.72 53.03
C SER A 10 -27.92 30.59 53.99
N GLN A 11 -27.45 30.65 55.23
CA GLN A 11 -27.66 29.63 56.27
C GLN A 11 -29.12 29.47 56.72
N ALA A 12 -30.07 30.05 55.98
CA ALA A 12 -31.50 29.93 56.18
C ALA A 12 -32.08 28.82 55.28
N ASP A 13 -32.83 27.91 55.93
CA ASP A 13 -33.88 27.07 55.36
C ASP A 13 -33.52 25.81 54.56
N ARG A 14 -32.27 25.31 54.61
CA ARG A 14 -31.99 23.88 54.34
C ARG A 14 -31.04 23.26 55.37
N ALA A 15 -31.60 22.50 56.32
CA ALA A 15 -30.88 21.80 57.38
C ALA A 15 -30.10 20.54 56.91
N SER A 16 -29.95 20.34 55.60
CA SER A 16 -29.15 19.27 55.00
C SER A 16 -28.75 19.69 53.58
N PRO A 17 -27.53 19.37 53.12
CA PRO A 17 -27.15 19.59 51.73
C PRO A 17 -28.06 18.79 50.79
N PRO A 18 -28.43 19.35 49.62
CA PRO A 18 -29.14 18.58 48.60
C PRO A 18 -28.23 17.48 48.05
N ALA A 19 -28.77 16.27 47.87
CA ALA A 19 -28.02 15.16 47.31
C ALA A 19 -27.59 15.46 45.86
N GLY A 20 -26.30 15.33 45.56
CA GLY A 20 -25.74 15.55 44.22
C GLY A 20 -25.51 17.03 43.89
N ILE A 21 -24.71 17.73 44.71
CA ILE A 21 -24.25 19.10 44.41
C ILE A 21 -23.44 19.09 43.11
N LYS A 22 -23.77 20.03 42.22
CA LYS A 22 -23.12 20.30 40.95
C LYS A 22 -22.41 21.65 41.01
N ILE A 23 -21.10 21.64 40.76
CA ILE A 23 -20.26 22.83 40.76
C ILE A 23 -19.92 23.18 39.31
N MET A 24 -20.17 24.43 38.92
CA MET A 24 -19.71 24.96 37.64
C MET A 24 -18.34 25.63 37.84
N LEU A 25 -17.32 25.25 37.08
CA LEU A 25 -15.99 25.84 37.11
C LEU A 25 -15.85 26.88 35.99
N GLY A 26 -15.41 28.09 36.35
CA GLY A 26 -15.06 29.16 35.40
C GLY A 26 -13.60 29.09 34.91
N GLY A 27 -13.04 27.88 34.77
CA GLY A 27 -11.64 27.65 34.43
C GLY A 27 -10.68 27.62 35.62
N GLU A 28 -9.38 27.70 35.33
CA GLU A 28 -8.27 27.52 36.27
C GLU A 28 -8.39 28.37 37.55
N GLU A 29 -8.72 29.66 37.43
CA GLU A 29 -8.81 30.58 38.57
C GLU A 29 -9.95 30.19 39.54
N GLY A 30 -11.11 29.79 39.01
CA GLY A 30 -12.23 29.31 39.80
C GLY A 30 -11.96 27.96 40.48
N ALA A 31 -11.26 27.05 39.78
CA ALA A 31 -10.83 25.78 40.34
C ALA A 31 -9.78 25.95 41.46
N ALA A 32 -8.83 26.88 41.28
CA ALA A 32 -7.82 27.22 42.28
C ALA A 32 -8.45 27.88 43.54
N ALA A 33 -9.41 28.78 43.37
CA ALA A 33 -10.14 29.41 44.47
C ALA A 33 -10.92 28.38 45.30
N LEU A 34 -11.65 27.46 44.65
CA LEU A 34 -12.35 26.37 45.32
C LEU A 34 -11.39 25.43 46.06
N LEU A 35 -10.25 25.09 45.44
CA LEU A 35 -9.23 24.26 46.08
C LEU A 35 -8.62 24.95 47.33
N ALA A 36 -8.46 26.28 47.30
CA ALA A 36 -8.00 27.05 48.45
C ALA A 36 -9.00 27.00 49.61
N ASP A 37 -10.31 27.15 49.34
CA ASP A 37 -11.36 27.10 50.35
C ASP A 37 -11.56 25.69 50.95
N LEU A 38 -11.38 24.64 50.13
CA LEU A 38 -11.31 23.23 50.55
C LEU A 38 -10.02 22.88 51.33
N SER A 39 -9.04 23.77 51.34
CA SER A 39 -7.74 23.61 52.02
C SER A 39 -7.56 24.59 53.19
N ALA A 40 -8.52 25.49 53.41
CA ALA A 40 -8.53 26.43 54.52
C ALA A 40 -8.63 25.71 55.87
N THR A 41 -8.16 26.36 56.94
CA THR A 41 -8.27 25.83 58.32
C THR A 41 -8.84 26.91 59.24
N PRO A 42 -10.05 26.72 59.82
CA PRO A 42 -10.99 25.63 59.53
C PRO A 42 -11.44 25.65 58.06
N CYS A 43 -11.84 24.49 57.54
CA CYS A 43 -12.36 24.39 56.18
C CYS A 43 -13.62 25.25 56.06
N LYS A 44 -13.66 26.15 55.06
CA LYS A 44 -14.80 27.07 54.88
C LYS A 44 -16.06 26.35 54.41
N ILE A 45 -15.89 25.21 53.74
CA ILE A 45 -16.98 24.38 53.22
C ILE A 45 -17.19 23.21 54.21
N PRO A 46 -18.41 23.00 54.76
CA PRO A 46 -18.68 21.89 55.68
C PRO A 46 -18.48 20.51 55.03
N ASN A 47 -18.03 19.52 55.80
CA ASN A 47 -17.67 18.18 55.29
C ASN A 47 -18.86 17.41 54.69
N ASP A 48 -20.07 17.63 55.19
CA ASP A 48 -21.33 17.10 54.63
C ASP A 48 -21.65 17.72 53.26
N TRP A 49 -21.28 18.98 53.04
CA TRP A 49 -21.38 19.64 51.73
C TRP A 49 -20.32 19.12 50.76
N ILE A 50 -19.07 18.98 51.19
CA ILE A 50 -17.98 18.39 50.38
C ILE A 50 -18.33 16.97 49.95
N SER A 51 -18.84 16.14 50.86
CA SER A 51 -19.28 14.77 50.56
C SER A 51 -20.59 14.69 49.77
N SER A 52 -21.29 15.81 49.56
CA SER A 52 -22.47 15.90 48.69
C SER A 52 -22.14 16.33 47.26
N VAL A 53 -20.90 16.76 46.96
CA VAL A 53 -20.47 17.11 45.60
C VAL A 53 -20.40 15.86 44.72
N GLY A 54 -21.32 15.79 43.76
CA GLY A 54 -21.43 14.69 42.79
C GLY A 54 -20.95 15.04 41.39
N SER A 55 -20.95 16.34 41.01
CA SER A 55 -20.57 16.80 39.67
C SER A 55 -19.63 18.02 39.70
N LEU A 56 -18.58 17.98 38.89
CA LEU A 56 -17.75 19.13 38.47
C LEU A 56 -17.97 19.35 36.98
N GLU A 57 -18.37 20.55 36.56
CA GLU A 57 -18.68 20.85 35.16
C GLU A 57 -18.10 22.20 34.73
N CYS A 58 -17.53 22.34 33.52
CA CYS A 58 -17.08 23.63 33.01
C CYS A 58 -18.26 24.57 32.68
N TYR A 59 -18.06 25.89 32.87
CA TYR A 59 -19.09 26.89 32.62
C TYR A 59 -19.11 27.44 31.18
N SER A 60 -17.96 27.45 30.49
CA SER A 60 -17.85 27.90 29.10
C SER A 60 -16.66 27.24 28.38
N ASP A 61 -16.71 27.19 27.06
CA ASP A 61 -15.65 26.58 26.22
C ASP A 61 -14.35 27.39 26.19
N GLU A 62 -14.40 28.67 26.60
CA GLU A 62 -13.23 29.55 26.76
C GLU A 62 -12.48 29.32 28.09
N SER A 63 -13.03 28.50 29.00
CA SER A 63 -12.52 28.31 30.37
C SER A 63 -11.38 27.29 30.44
N ASN A 64 -10.16 27.70 30.07
CA ASN A 64 -8.96 26.86 30.19
C ASN A 64 -8.75 26.33 31.63
N LEU A 65 -8.50 25.02 31.78
CA LEU A 65 -8.20 24.35 33.05
C LEU A 65 -7.00 23.42 32.89
N THR A 66 -6.09 23.36 33.85
CA THR A 66 -4.94 22.46 33.82
C THR A 66 -5.23 21.10 34.44
N VAL A 67 -4.68 20.04 33.84
CA VAL A 67 -4.75 18.67 34.40
C VAL A 67 -4.20 18.59 35.83
N ALA A 68 -3.17 19.38 36.16
CA ALA A 68 -2.54 19.39 37.48
C ALA A 68 -3.47 19.95 38.57
N THR A 69 -4.17 21.04 38.29
CA THR A 69 -5.16 21.63 39.22
C THR A 69 -6.40 20.74 39.34
N LEU A 70 -6.86 20.17 38.23
CA LEU A 70 -7.93 19.18 38.21
C LEU A 70 -7.66 17.98 39.13
N LEU A 71 -6.48 17.36 39.03
CA LEU A 71 -6.06 16.23 39.86
C LEU A 71 -6.17 16.54 41.35
N ARG A 72 -5.68 17.73 41.76
CA ARG A 72 -5.71 18.18 43.15
C ARG A 72 -7.14 18.41 43.62
N LEU A 73 -7.97 19.06 42.80
CA LEU A 73 -9.37 19.32 43.14
C LEU A 73 -10.17 18.02 43.30
N CYS A 74 -10.09 17.09 42.33
CA CYS A 74 -10.82 15.82 42.40
C CYS A 74 -10.38 14.94 43.57
N SER A 75 -9.09 14.99 43.97
CA SER A 75 -8.59 14.27 45.16
C SER A 75 -9.25 14.69 46.48
N ARG A 76 -9.93 15.84 46.52
CA ARG A 76 -10.64 16.38 47.69
C ARG A 76 -12.15 16.12 47.66
N LEU A 77 -12.68 15.52 46.60
CA LEU A 77 -14.11 15.32 46.37
C LEU A 77 -14.46 13.81 46.33
N PRO A 78 -14.55 13.15 47.49
CA PRO A 78 -14.61 11.68 47.56
C PRO A 78 -15.89 11.08 46.94
N GLN A 79 -16.96 11.87 46.82
CA GLN A 79 -18.22 11.45 46.20
C GLN A 79 -18.43 11.97 44.78
N LEU A 80 -17.40 12.53 44.14
CA LEU A 80 -17.45 12.89 42.73
C LEU A 80 -17.85 11.66 41.89
N ARG A 81 -18.79 11.85 40.97
CA ARG A 81 -19.32 10.83 40.04
C ARG A 81 -19.34 11.32 38.60
N VAL A 82 -19.57 12.61 38.39
CA VAL A 82 -19.62 13.24 37.08
C VAL A 82 -18.49 14.26 36.97
N LEU A 83 -17.77 14.22 35.86
CA LEU A 83 -16.73 15.17 35.52
C LEU A 83 -16.94 15.63 34.07
N ASP A 84 -17.24 16.91 33.88
CA ASP A 84 -17.48 17.50 32.55
C ASP A 84 -16.55 18.68 32.34
N LEU A 85 -15.59 18.56 31.43
CA LEU A 85 -14.50 19.51 31.27
C LEU A 85 -14.35 19.94 29.83
N CYS A 86 -14.51 21.24 29.61
CA CYS A 86 -14.21 21.88 28.34
C CYS A 86 -12.82 22.53 28.41
N ASN A 87 -12.07 22.41 27.32
CA ASN A 87 -10.79 23.09 27.06
C ASN A 87 -9.69 22.80 28.10
N LEU A 88 -9.49 21.51 28.40
CA LEU A 88 -8.43 21.04 29.27
C LEU A 88 -7.04 21.28 28.63
N GLN A 89 -6.07 21.70 29.44
CA GLN A 89 -4.69 21.97 29.02
C GLN A 89 -3.69 21.09 29.79
N ALA A 90 -2.69 20.57 29.05
CA ALA A 90 -1.56 19.84 29.62
C ALA A 90 -0.26 20.39 29.02
N PRO A 91 0.47 21.27 29.74
CA PRO A 91 1.75 21.80 29.29
C PRO A 91 2.74 20.68 28.95
N LEU A 92 3.43 20.80 27.82
CA LEU A 92 4.30 19.75 27.28
C LEU A 92 5.59 19.55 28.09
N ASP A 93 6.02 20.55 28.86
CA ASP A 93 7.33 20.64 29.49
C ASP A 93 7.62 19.56 30.56
N ASP A 94 6.57 18.95 31.15
CA ASP A 94 6.68 17.75 32.00
C ASP A 94 5.54 16.75 31.72
N PHE A 95 5.28 16.50 30.43
CA PHE A 95 4.22 15.59 30.02
C PHE A 95 4.36 14.16 30.61
N PRO A 96 5.57 13.53 30.64
CA PRO A 96 5.72 12.21 31.26
C PRO A 96 5.51 12.19 32.78
N GLY A 97 5.92 13.25 33.50
CA GLY A 97 5.66 13.39 34.94
C GLY A 97 4.18 13.55 35.25
N LEU A 98 3.46 14.30 34.40
CA LEU A 98 2.01 14.47 34.48
C LEU A 98 1.25 13.14 34.30
N ILE A 99 1.57 12.35 33.25
CA ILE A 99 0.96 11.03 33.02
C ILE A 99 1.19 10.10 34.22
N ASN A 100 2.41 10.03 34.74
CA ASN A 100 2.74 9.23 35.93
C ASN A 100 1.96 9.70 37.18
N SER A 101 1.70 11.00 37.31
CA SER A 101 0.95 11.57 38.43
C SER A 101 -0.54 11.25 38.34
N ILE A 102 -1.12 11.21 37.14
CA ILE A 102 -2.50 10.76 36.91
C ILE A 102 -2.64 9.28 37.29
N MET A 103 -1.79 8.41 36.73
CA MET A 103 -1.91 6.96 36.90
C MET A 103 -1.68 6.46 38.34
N ARG A 104 -1.01 7.26 39.18
CA ARG A 104 -0.82 6.98 40.62
C ARG A 104 -1.89 7.61 41.51
N SER A 105 -2.79 8.40 40.95
CA SER A 105 -3.82 9.12 41.69
C SER A 105 -5.14 8.36 41.70
N ASN A 106 -5.75 8.25 42.88
CA ASN A 106 -7.13 7.75 43.02
C ASN A 106 -8.17 8.86 42.83
N ALA A 107 -7.77 10.09 42.44
CA ALA A 107 -8.65 11.26 42.33
C ALA A 107 -9.87 11.04 41.44
N PHE A 108 -9.77 10.15 40.44
CA PHE A 108 -10.86 9.83 39.53
C PHE A 108 -11.44 8.41 39.72
N GLU A 109 -11.02 7.66 40.74
CA GLU A 109 -11.43 6.26 40.98
C GLU A 109 -12.95 6.08 41.12
N ASN A 110 -13.63 7.13 41.59
CA ASN A 110 -15.08 7.16 41.79
C ASN A 110 -15.87 7.78 40.63
N VAL A 111 -15.22 8.37 39.63
CA VAL A 111 -15.92 8.97 38.48
C VAL A 111 -16.58 7.86 37.66
N THR A 112 -17.87 8.04 37.38
CA THR A 112 -18.71 7.14 36.58
C THR A 112 -19.08 7.75 35.23
N HIS A 113 -19.07 9.09 35.12
CA HIS A 113 -19.41 9.83 33.91
C HIS A 113 -18.32 10.88 33.64
N CYS A 114 -17.73 10.88 32.45
CA CYS A 114 -16.67 11.78 32.04
C CYS A 114 -17.01 12.44 30.70
N VAL A 115 -16.86 13.76 30.59
CA VAL A 115 -16.90 14.52 29.33
C VAL A 115 -15.58 15.28 29.23
N LEU A 116 -14.85 15.12 28.12
CA LEU A 116 -13.59 15.84 27.86
C LEU A 116 -13.66 16.51 26.48
N GLY A 117 -13.78 17.83 26.48
CA GLY A 117 -13.76 18.70 25.31
C GLY A 117 -12.41 19.41 25.12
N SER A 118 -11.97 19.52 23.87
CA SER A 118 -10.66 20.09 23.49
C SER A 118 -10.81 20.99 22.26
N TYR A 119 -10.70 22.31 22.48
CA TYR A 119 -11.17 23.33 21.53
C TYR A 119 -10.11 24.37 21.11
N ALA A 120 -8.93 24.43 21.75
CA ALA A 120 -7.95 25.50 21.53
C ALA A 120 -6.51 25.01 21.28
N PRO A 121 -5.64 25.82 20.63
CA PRO A 121 -4.20 25.53 20.52
C PRO A 121 -3.54 25.48 21.91
N GLY A 122 -2.74 24.45 22.17
CA GLY A 122 -2.20 24.16 23.52
C GLY A 122 -3.08 23.22 24.36
N ALA A 123 -4.15 22.67 23.76
CA ALA A 123 -4.98 21.59 24.29
C ALA A 123 -4.19 20.44 24.93
N THR A 124 -4.83 19.77 25.91
CA THR A 124 -4.40 18.46 26.42
C THR A 124 -4.18 17.48 25.25
N PRO A 125 -2.95 17.00 25.03
CA PRO A 125 -2.69 15.94 24.07
C PRO A 125 -3.54 14.72 24.41
N LEU A 126 -4.05 14.06 23.38
CA LEU A 126 -5.02 12.98 23.51
C LEU A 126 -4.54 11.86 24.47
N THR A 127 -3.25 11.56 24.52
CA THR A 127 -2.58 10.67 25.49
C THR A 127 -2.90 11.02 26.96
N ALA A 128 -3.00 12.30 27.33
CA ALA A 128 -3.32 12.71 28.70
C ALA A 128 -4.82 12.62 29.01
N ALA A 129 -5.71 12.85 28.03
CA ALA A 129 -7.13 12.52 28.17
C ALA A 129 -7.32 11.01 28.44
N TYR A 130 -6.55 10.15 27.75
CA TYR A 130 -6.57 8.70 28.01
C TYR A 130 -5.96 8.31 29.36
N ALA A 131 -4.90 8.96 29.83
CA ALA A 131 -4.40 8.72 31.18
C ALA A 131 -5.46 9.05 32.25
N ILE A 132 -6.20 10.15 32.07
CA ILE A 132 -7.30 10.53 32.97
C ILE A 132 -8.39 9.46 32.94
N ILE A 133 -8.91 9.07 31.77
CA ILE A 133 -9.96 8.06 31.64
C ILE A 133 -9.51 6.69 32.19
N SER A 134 -8.28 6.27 31.90
CA SER A 134 -7.77 4.95 32.33
C SER A 134 -7.54 4.83 33.85
N SER A 135 -7.40 5.97 34.54
CA SER A 135 -7.40 6.01 36.01
C SER A 135 -8.81 5.87 36.63
N MET A 136 -9.88 6.03 35.84
CA MET A 136 -11.27 5.93 36.32
C MET A 136 -11.75 4.47 36.40
N ARG A 137 -11.55 3.83 37.54
CA ARG A 137 -11.92 2.40 37.72
C ARG A 137 -13.43 2.10 37.67
N LYS A 138 -14.29 3.13 37.73
CA LYS A 138 -15.75 3.00 37.75
C LYS A 138 -16.44 3.73 36.60
N VAL A 139 -15.68 4.20 35.60
CA VAL A 139 -16.26 4.95 34.49
C VAL A 139 -17.19 4.06 33.66
N GLN A 140 -18.42 4.51 33.52
CA GLN A 140 -19.49 3.85 32.76
C GLN A 140 -19.79 4.64 31.49
N ARG A 141 -19.73 5.98 31.56
CA ARG A 141 -19.99 6.91 30.46
C ARG A 141 -18.75 7.75 30.16
N VAL A 142 -18.33 7.79 28.90
CA VAL A 142 -17.30 8.72 28.40
C VAL A 142 -17.86 9.48 27.21
N GLU A 143 -17.71 10.80 27.19
CA GLU A 143 -17.93 11.66 26.04
C GLU A 143 -16.63 12.37 25.67
N LEU A 144 -16.23 12.32 24.40
CA LEU A 144 -15.04 12.98 23.88
C LEU A 144 -15.44 13.99 22.80
N ASP A 145 -14.91 15.20 22.88
CA ASP A 145 -15.17 16.27 21.92
C ASP A 145 -13.84 16.92 21.47
N MET A 146 -13.50 16.83 20.18
CA MET A 146 -12.11 16.97 19.71
C MET A 146 -11.89 17.76 18.42
N PHE A 147 -10.85 18.61 18.44
CA PHE A 147 -10.19 19.19 17.25
C PHE A 147 -8.84 18.51 16.93
N ALA A 148 -8.41 18.58 15.66
CA ALA A 148 -7.46 17.64 15.02
C ALA A 148 -5.96 17.79 15.38
N PHE A 149 -5.26 16.67 15.63
CA PHE A 149 -3.78 16.53 15.54
C PHE A 149 -3.33 15.04 15.33
N PRO A 150 -2.08 14.77 14.86
CA PRO A 150 -1.60 13.41 14.55
C PRO A 150 -1.10 12.55 15.72
N TRP A 151 -0.98 11.24 15.45
CA TRP A 151 -0.57 10.17 16.38
C TRP A 151 0.93 9.82 16.36
N GLN A 152 1.40 9.18 17.44
CA GLN A 152 2.65 8.39 17.46
C GLN A 152 2.40 6.92 17.86
N GLU A 153 3.29 6.05 17.39
CA GLU A 153 3.05 4.60 17.25
C GLU A 153 3.18 3.79 18.57
N ALA A 154 3.87 4.35 19.57
CA ALA A 154 4.43 3.61 20.72
C ALA A 154 3.45 3.31 21.87
N GLU A 155 2.21 3.79 21.83
CA GLU A 155 1.33 3.85 23.02
C GLU A 155 0.23 2.77 23.07
N ARG A 156 0.17 1.88 22.07
CA ARG A 156 -0.97 0.95 21.86
C ARG A 156 -1.05 -0.29 22.77
N GLU A 157 -0.01 -0.61 23.54
CA GLU A 157 0.03 -1.87 24.32
C GLU A 157 -0.66 -1.82 25.71
N ARG A 158 -1.01 -0.64 26.24
CA ARG A 158 -1.27 -0.48 27.69
C ARG A 158 -2.74 -0.34 28.13
N ILE A 159 -3.71 -0.54 27.23
CA ILE A 159 -5.09 0.00 27.39
C ILE A 159 -6.19 -1.09 27.53
N GLN A 160 -5.82 -2.37 27.38
CA GLN A 160 -6.70 -3.55 27.16
C GLN A 160 -7.72 -3.93 28.29
N ASN A 161 -8.01 -3.08 29.28
CA ASN A 161 -8.75 -3.46 30.50
C ASN A 161 -9.85 -2.47 30.98
N LEU A 162 -10.42 -1.63 30.10
CA LEU A 162 -11.43 -0.62 30.50
C LEU A 162 -12.88 -1.09 30.28
N GLY A 163 -13.66 -1.17 31.37
CA GLY A 163 -15.06 -1.63 31.37
C GLY A 163 -16.09 -0.53 31.09
N LEU A 164 -16.07 0.06 29.89
CA LEU A 164 -17.02 1.10 29.47
C LEU A 164 -18.40 0.52 29.11
N ALA A 165 -19.48 1.23 29.46
CA ALA A 165 -20.86 0.84 29.12
C ALA A 165 -21.51 1.79 28.10
N HIS A 166 -21.15 3.07 28.10
CA HIS A 166 -21.62 4.08 27.14
C HIS A 166 -20.44 4.95 26.68
N VAL A 167 -20.33 5.15 25.37
CA VAL A 167 -19.34 6.07 24.78
C VAL A 167 -20.05 6.99 23.80
N ARG A 168 -19.80 8.30 23.91
CA ARG A 168 -20.18 9.30 22.91
C ARG A 168 -18.93 9.92 22.29
N LEU A 169 -18.88 10.01 20.97
CA LEU A 169 -17.81 10.68 20.23
C LEU A 169 -18.40 11.82 19.41
N ARG A 170 -17.91 13.04 19.62
CA ARG A 170 -18.29 14.22 18.85
C ARG A 170 -17.05 14.85 18.22
N SER A 171 -17.19 15.32 16.98
CA SER A 171 -16.07 15.81 16.17
C SER A 171 -16.54 16.84 15.16
N TYR A 172 -15.97 18.04 15.24
CA TYR A 172 -16.32 19.21 14.43
C TYR A 172 -15.61 19.27 13.06
N THR A 173 -14.66 18.36 12.79
CA THR A 173 -14.02 18.25 11.47
C THR A 173 -13.70 16.80 11.12
N CYS A 174 -13.90 16.41 9.85
CA CYS A 174 -13.69 15.02 9.43
C CYS A 174 -12.22 14.57 9.46
N ALA A 175 -11.27 15.52 9.43
CA ALA A 175 -9.85 15.25 9.62
C ALA A 175 -9.49 14.86 11.08
N ALA A 176 -10.24 15.32 12.08
CA ALA A 176 -10.05 14.89 13.47
C ALA A 176 -10.50 13.42 13.66
N PHE A 177 -11.59 13.02 13.02
CA PHE A 177 -12.09 11.64 13.03
C PHE A 177 -11.16 10.64 12.31
N PHE A 178 -10.35 11.12 11.36
CA PHE A 178 -9.39 10.29 10.61
C PHE A 178 -8.24 9.75 11.49
N PHE A 179 -7.91 10.43 12.59
CA PHE A 179 -6.85 10.02 13.51
C PHE A 179 -7.32 8.92 14.48
N ARG A 180 -7.62 7.75 13.88
CA ARG A 180 -7.89 6.44 14.49
C ARG A 180 -8.69 6.51 15.80
N CYS A 181 -10.03 6.49 15.69
CA CYS A 181 -10.99 6.29 16.81
C CYS A 181 -10.87 4.92 17.53
N ALA A 182 -9.70 4.30 17.56
CA ALA A 182 -9.48 2.97 18.09
C ALA A 182 -9.66 2.87 19.61
N LEU A 183 -9.30 3.90 20.38
CA LEU A 183 -8.97 3.68 21.80
C LEU A 183 -10.13 3.46 22.78
N PRO A 184 -11.36 3.96 22.56
CA PRO A 184 -12.50 3.49 23.35
C PRO A 184 -13.11 2.22 22.74
N ILE A 185 -13.26 2.20 21.41
CA ILE A 185 -14.11 1.22 20.71
C ILE A 185 -13.41 -0.15 20.57
N VAL A 186 -12.10 -0.19 20.36
CA VAL A 186 -11.36 -1.45 20.16
C VAL A 186 -11.13 -2.19 21.49
N ASP A 187 -10.92 -1.46 22.58
CA ASP A 187 -10.57 -2.03 23.89
C ASP A 187 -11.77 -2.26 24.83
N SER A 188 -12.94 -1.64 24.59
CA SER A 188 -14.15 -1.84 25.42
C SER A 188 -15.30 -2.60 24.71
N ALA A 189 -15.05 -3.17 23.52
CA ALA A 189 -16.07 -3.82 22.69
C ALA A 189 -16.93 -4.88 23.43
N ASP A 190 -16.33 -5.62 24.37
CA ASP A 190 -17.01 -6.67 25.15
C ASP A 190 -17.90 -6.13 26.30
N THR A 191 -17.73 -4.87 26.70
CA THR A 191 -18.53 -4.23 27.78
C THR A 191 -19.47 -3.14 27.29
N LEU A 192 -19.19 -2.54 26.13
CA LEU A 192 -19.91 -1.40 25.58
C LEU A 192 -21.38 -1.76 25.26
N GLU A 193 -22.32 -1.08 25.92
CA GLU A 193 -23.77 -1.27 25.73
C GLU A 193 -24.41 -0.21 24.81
N HIS A 194 -23.80 0.97 24.70
CA HIS A 194 -24.31 2.07 23.86
C HIS A 194 -23.15 2.90 23.28
N LEU A 195 -23.17 3.12 21.97
CA LEU A 195 -22.26 4.02 21.25
C LEU A 195 -23.07 5.12 20.56
N GLU A 196 -22.66 6.38 20.73
CA GLU A 196 -23.27 7.54 20.10
C GLU A 196 -22.21 8.35 19.34
N ILE A 197 -22.49 8.75 18.10
CA ILE A 197 -21.53 9.44 17.23
C ILE A 197 -22.19 10.66 16.61
N ILE A 198 -21.56 11.82 16.75
CA ILE A 198 -22.08 13.11 16.30
C ILE A 198 -21.06 13.77 15.36
N LEU A 199 -21.52 14.15 14.17
CA LEU A 199 -20.69 14.40 12.99
C LEU A 199 -21.09 15.69 12.28
N ASP A 200 -20.09 16.47 11.87
CA ASP A 200 -20.26 17.73 11.14
C ASP A 200 -20.23 17.55 9.60
N ASP A 201 -20.49 18.66 8.90
CA ASP A 201 -20.86 18.93 7.51
C ASP A 201 -20.17 18.22 6.32
N LYS A 202 -19.16 17.35 6.49
CA LYS A 202 -18.36 16.78 5.37
C LYS A 202 -18.12 15.26 5.41
N TRP A 203 -19.20 14.49 5.55
CA TRP A 203 -19.13 13.03 5.52
C TRP A 203 -18.64 12.45 4.16
N HIS A 204 -17.40 11.96 4.11
CA HIS A 204 -16.84 11.28 2.94
C HIS A 204 -16.98 9.75 3.03
N THR A 205 -17.37 9.11 1.92
CA THR A 205 -17.63 7.66 1.81
C THR A 205 -16.48 6.80 2.33
N ASN A 206 -15.22 7.16 2.00
CA ASN A 206 -14.03 6.44 2.46
C ASN A 206 -13.86 6.37 4.00
N ILE A 207 -14.45 7.32 4.74
CA ILE A 207 -14.43 7.32 6.21
C ILE A 207 -15.50 6.36 6.75
N ALA A 208 -16.69 6.36 6.16
CA ALA A 208 -17.77 5.41 6.49
C ALA A 208 -17.32 3.95 6.28
N ASN A 209 -16.67 3.65 5.15
CA ASN A 209 -16.16 2.31 4.83
C ASN A 209 -15.14 1.84 5.88
N LYS A 210 -14.22 2.72 6.32
CA LYS A 210 -13.19 2.40 7.33
C LYS A 210 -13.78 2.28 8.74
N PHE A 211 -14.76 3.10 9.11
CA PHE A 211 -15.47 2.98 10.38
C PHE A 211 -16.29 1.68 10.47
N ALA A 212 -17.02 1.33 9.40
CA ALA A 212 -17.72 0.05 9.30
C ALA A 212 -16.77 -1.16 9.35
N SER A 213 -15.56 -1.03 8.78
CA SER A 213 -14.51 -2.06 8.91
C SER A 213 -14.02 -2.23 10.35
N ALA A 214 -13.82 -1.13 11.09
CA ALA A 214 -13.45 -1.18 12.51
C ALA A 214 -14.53 -1.87 13.37
N LEU A 215 -15.82 -1.61 13.10
CA LEU A 215 -16.93 -2.28 13.80
C LEU A 215 -17.07 -3.79 13.48
N ARG A 216 -16.51 -4.27 12.35
CA ARG A 216 -16.58 -5.68 11.94
C ARG A 216 -15.47 -6.56 12.49
N THR A 217 -14.31 -5.97 12.79
CA THR A 217 -13.14 -6.72 13.24
C THR A 217 -13.20 -7.10 14.73
N ARG A 218 -14.27 -6.71 15.45
CA ARG A 218 -14.49 -7.00 16.88
C ARG A 218 -15.94 -7.41 17.16
N SER A 219 -16.15 -8.08 18.29
CA SER A 219 -17.42 -8.67 18.69
C SER A 219 -18.12 -7.83 19.75
N PHE A 220 -19.06 -6.97 19.35
CA PHE A 220 -19.79 -6.08 20.26
C PHE A 220 -20.98 -6.77 20.93
N VAL A 221 -20.72 -7.86 21.67
CA VAL A 221 -21.75 -8.78 22.19
C VAL A 221 -22.78 -8.08 23.10
N ARG A 222 -22.40 -6.96 23.72
CA ARG A 222 -23.25 -6.19 24.64
C ARG A 222 -23.85 -4.93 24.05
N LEU A 223 -23.50 -4.51 22.83
CA LEU A 223 -23.94 -3.25 22.24
C LEU A 223 -25.41 -3.32 21.83
N ARG A 224 -26.27 -2.60 22.57
CA ARG A 224 -27.73 -2.58 22.39
C ARG A 224 -28.22 -1.39 21.58
N ALA A 225 -27.46 -0.30 21.57
CA ALA A 225 -27.80 0.91 20.84
C ALA A 225 -26.57 1.48 20.13
N LEU A 226 -26.73 1.77 18.84
CA LEU A 226 -25.83 2.63 18.07
C LEU A 226 -26.66 3.80 17.52
N ASP A 227 -26.37 5.00 18.01
CA ASP A 227 -26.97 6.25 17.55
C ASP A 227 -25.93 7.03 16.73
N VAL A 228 -26.29 7.45 15.50
CA VAL A 228 -25.40 8.24 14.62
C VAL A 228 -26.14 9.47 14.11
N PHE A 229 -25.55 10.64 14.33
CA PHE A 229 -26.12 11.94 14.01
C PHE A 229 -25.21 12.71 13.06
N ASN A 230 -25.80 13.25 11.99
CA ASN A 230 -25.18 14.26 11.14
C ASN A 230 -25.89 15.60 11.39
N GLU A 231 -25.19 16.57 11.98
CA GLU A 231 -25.79 17.85 12.37
C GLU A 231 -26.21 18.71 11.16
N ALA A 232 -25.52 18.58 10.01
CA ALA A 232 -25.77 19.38 8.82
C ALA A 232 -27.01 18.96 8.01
N ASN A 233 -27.27 17.65 7.92
CA ASN A 233 -28.38 17.10 7.11
C ASN A 233 -29.59 16.65 7.93
N ALA A 234 -29.59 16.88 9.25
CA ALA A 234 -30.60 16.40 10.20
C ALA A 234 -30.86 14.88 10.14
N PHE A 235 -29.87 14.10 9.68
CA PHE A 235 -29.95 12.66 9.61
C PHE A 235 -29.65 12.05 10.98
N GLN A 236 -30.63 11.32 11.52
CA GLN A 236 -30.51 10.57 12.77
C GLN A 236 -30.76 9.08 12.48
N TYR A 237 -29.73 8.26 12.67
CA TYR A 237 -29.88 6.82 12.74
C TYR A 237 -29.91 6.35 14.20
N ARG A 238 -30.80 5.39 14.50
CA ARG A 238 -30.94 4.72 15.80
C ARG A 238 -31.42 3.27 15.62
N GLY A 239 -30.67 2.30 16.14
CA GLY A 239 -31.09 0.89 16.18
C GLY A 239 -29.97 -0.06 16.64
N THR A 240 -30.15 -1.37 16.45
CA THR A 240 -29.13 -2.38 16.81
C THR A 240 -27.94 -2.35 15.85
N MET A 241 -26.78 -2.92 16.21
CA MET A 241 -25.58 -2.85 15.37
C MET A 241 -25.77 -3.46 13.97
N THR A 242 -26.54 -4.56 13.86
CA THR A 242 -26.85 -5.20 12.58
C THR A 242 -27.72 -4.31 11.69
N GLU A 243 -28.76 -3.70 12.27
CA GLU A 243 -29.63 -2.74 11.58
C GLU A 243 -28.87 -1.45 11.24
N ALA A 244 -27.91 -1.04 12.07
CA ALA A 244 -27.10 0.15 11.87
C ALA A 244 -26.19 -0.01 10.65
N ILE A 245 -25.49 -1.14 10.57
CA ILE A 245 -24.73 -1.50 9.38
C ILE A 245 -25.69 -1.54 8.18
N GLN A 246 -26.83 -2.23 8.25
CA GLN A 246 -27.76 -2.30 7.11
C GLN A 246 -28.37 -0.96 6.68
N SER A 247 -28.63 -0.02 7.61
CA SER A 247 -29.23 1.28 7.33
C SER A 247 -28.22 2.32 6.87
N ILE A 248 -27.01 2.34 7.45
CA ILE A 248 -25.88 3.14 6.94
C ILE A 248 -25.58 2.74 5.49
N PHE A 249 -25.70 1.45 5.15
CA PHE A 249 -25.49 0.93 3.80
C PHE A 249 -26.66 1.24 2.86
N LYS A 250 -27.84 1.59 3.38
CA LYS A 250 -29.02 1.92 2.59
C LYS A 250 -29.07 3.39 2.19
N GLU A 251 -28.59 4.27 3.08
CA GLU A 251 -28.40 5.70 2.82
C GLU A 251 -27.08 5.96 2.06
N CYS A 252 -26.05 5.11 2.27
CA CYS A 252 -24.78 5.12 1.54
C CYS A 252 -24.55 3.78 0.81
N PRO A 253 -25.10 3.59 -0.42
CA PRO A 253 -25.12 2.29 -1.12
C PRO A 253 -23.76 1.71 -1.57
N ASN A 254 -22.64 2.41 -1.36
CA ASN A 254 -21.30 2.01 -1.81
C ASN A 254 -20.41 1.42 -0.69
N LEU A 255 -20.99 0.89 0.38
CA LEU A 255 -20.23 0.12 1.39
C LEU A 255 -20.33 -1.40 1.10
N PRO A 256 -19.21 -2.17 1.12
CA PRO A 256 -19.23 -3.63 0.93
C PRO A 256 -19.53 -4.38 2.23
N LEU A 257 -20.23 -5.53 2.19
CA LEU A 257 -20.54 -6.41 3.36
C LEU A 257 -19.50 -7.54 3.53
N LEU A 258 -19.23 -8.02 4.76
CA LEU A 258 -18.77 -9.38 5.14
C LEU A 258 -18.51 -9.51 6.68
N PRO A 259 -18.47 -10.74 7.26
CA PRO A 259 -18.54 -11.02 8.72
C PRO A 259 -17.19 -11.30 9.43
N ALA A 260 -17.23 -11.45 10.76
CA ALA A 260 -16.08 -11.53 11.69
C ALA A 260 -15.60 -12.96 12.06
N VAL A 261 -14.35 -13.12 12.58
CA VAL A 261 -13.94 -13.96 13.75
C VAL A 261 -12.38 -14.10 13.95
N PHE A 262 -11.89 -13.71 15.16
CA PHE A 262 -10.70 -14.11 15.96
C PHE A 262 -9.25 -14.34 15.42
N ILE A 263 -8.27 -13.74 16.14
CA ILE A 263 -6.83 -14.15 16.26
C ILE A 263 -6.34 -13.94 17.71
N ALA A 264 -5.37 -14.74 18.19
CA ALA A 264 -4.68 -14.55 19.47
C ALA A 264 -3.14 -14.84 19.44
N VAL A 265 -2.35 -13.77 19.66
CA VAL A 265 -1.06 -13.67 20.41
C VAL A 265 0.19 -14.51 20.01
N SER A 266 1.29 -13.85 19.62
CA SER A 266 2.59 -13.79 20.37
C SER A 266 3.76 -13.12 19.60
N PHE A 267 4.64 -12.39 20.32
CA PHE A 267 5.82 -11.64 19.84
C PHE A 267 7.13 -12.13 20.51
N LEU A 268 8.31 -11.85 19.90
CA LEU A 268 9.67 -11.58 20.48
C LEU A 268 10.75 -11.72 19.35
N HIS A 269 11.96 -11.10 19.33
CA HIS A 269 12.55 -9.97 20.07
C HIS A 269 13.78 -9.36 19.33
N THR A 270 13.86 -8.02 19.26
CA THR A 270 15.07 -7.13 19.25
C THR A 270 16.36 -7.42 18.45
N ALA A 271 16.57 -6.59 17.41
CA ALA A 271 17.64 -5.57 17.25
C ALA A 271 19.16 -5.86 17.47
N ALA A 272 19.97 -5.49 16.46
CA ALA A 272 21.23 -4.72 16.61
C ALA A 272 21.62 -4.10 15.25
N GLY A 273 22.31 -2.95 15.23
CA GLY A 273 22.76 -2.29 13.99
C GLY A 273 24.17 -1.72 14.08
N ALA A 274 24.79 -1.44 12.93
CA ALA A 274 26.07 -0.73 12.82
C ALA A 274 26.17 0.07 11.50
N ARG A 275 26.67 1.31 11.58
CA ARG A 275 27.12 2.11 10.43
C ARG A 275 28.62 1.95 10.25
N LEU A 276 29.12 1.98 9.02
CA LEU A 276 30.54 2.26 8.72
C LEU A 276 30.67 2.95 7.34
N SER A 277 31.67 3.83 7.21
CA SER A 277 31.80 4.81 6.12
C SER A 277 32.71 4.37 4.98
N ALA A 278 32.43 4.85 3.77
CA ALA A 278 33.27 4.64 2.59
C ALA A 278 34.62 5.38 2.65
N ARG A 279 35.67 4.76 2.11
CA ARG A 279 36.77 5.47 1.43
C ARG A 279 37.63 4.56 0.54
N GLU A 280 37.95 5.07 -0.66
CA GLU A 280 39.08 4.70 -1.56
C GLU A 280 39.25 3.20 -1.92
N LEU A 281 39.02 2.82 -3.18
CA LEU A 281 40.10 2.88 -4.18
C LEU A 281 39.61 3.13 -5.62
N SER A 282 40.30 4.00 -6.32
CA SER A 282 40.22 4.21 -7.77
C SER A 282 41.58 3.91 -8.39
N THR A 283 41.65 3.14 -9.48
CA THR A 283 42.44 3.45 -10.71
C THR A 283 42.50 2.26 -11.70
N THR A 284 41.94 2.47 -12.90
CA THR A 284 42.32 1.85 -14.22
C THR A 284 42.24 0.31 -14.44
N PRO A 285 42.15 -0.17 -15.70
CA PRO A 285 41.46 0.41 -16.87
C PRO A 285 40.59 -0.60 -17.68
N GLY A 286 39.44 -0.14 -18.20
CA GLY A 286 38.84 -0.63 -19.45
C GLY A 286 38.52 -2.13 -19.59
N ILE A 287 37.42 -2.58 -18.99
CA ILE A 287 36.78 -3.84 -19.42
C ILE A 287 36.08 -3.59 -20.77
N ARG A 288 36.57 -4.21 -21.83
CA ARG A 288 35.83 -4.34 -23.08
C ARG A 288 34.65 -5.28 -22.83
N PHE A 289 33.45 -4.90 -23.25
CA PHE A 289 32.33 -5.84 -23.40
C PHE A 289 32.69 -6.88 -24.47
N THR A 290 33.32 -7.98 -24.07
CA THR A 290 33.37 -9.18 -24.89
C THR A 290 31.98 -9.77 -24.90
N THR A 291 31.22 -9.33 -25.90
CA THR A 291 30.10 -10.04 -26.53
C THR A 291 29.20 -10.82 -25.61
N LEU A 292 27.94 -10.38 -25.56
CA LEU A 292 26.76 -11.25 -25.70
C LEU A 292 27.17 -12.68 -26.08
N ALA A 293 26.79 -13.65 -25.25
CA ALA A 293 26.44 -14.93 -25.84
C ALA A 293 25.28 -14.62 -26.79
N ARG A 294 25.60 -14.38 -28.07
CA ARG A 294 24.63 -14.48 -29.15
C ARG A 294 24.12 -15.91 -29.06
N ARG A 295 22.98 -16.10 -28.38
CA ARG A 295 21.98 -17.03 -28.89
C ARG A 295 21.84 -16.74 -30.38
N ALA A 296 21.64 -17.78 -31.17
CA ALA A 296 21.55 -17.67 -32.63
C ALA A 296 20.60 -16.51 -33.00
N PRO A 297 20.80 -15.83 -34.15
CA PRO A 297 19.77 -14.92 -34.64
C PRO A 297 18.44 -15.65 -34.58
N ASP A 298 17.48 -15.06 -33.87
CA ASP A 298 16.17 -15.67 -33.72
C ASP A 298 15.47 -15.53 -35.06
N ASP A 299 15.42 -16.63 -35.83
CA ASP A 299 14.78 -16.69 -37.14
C ASP A 299 13.27 -16.34 -37.06
N LYS A 300 12.69 -16.23 -35.85
CA LYS A 300 11.33 -15.76 -35.60
C LYS A 300 11.21 -14.25 -35.31
N LEU A 301 12.31 -13.52 -35.12
CA LEU A 301 12.23 -12.08 -34.82
C LEU A 301 11.68 -11.32 -36.04
N PRO A 302 10.65 -10.45 -35.89
CA PRO A 302 10.05 -9.77 -37.04
C PRO A 302 11.04 -8.79 -37.70
N THR A 303 10.97 -8.65 -39.02
CA THR A 303 11.82 -7.72 -39.77
C THR A 303 11.29 -6.30 -39.72
N SER A 304 12.16 -5.35 -39.35
CA SER A 304 11.86 -3.92 -39.23
C SER A 304 13.14 -3.08 -39.48
N PRO A 305 13.15 -2.14 -40.44
CA PRO A 305 14.33 -1.29 -40.70
C PRO A 305 14.72 -0.38 -39.53
N LYS A 306 13.75 0.10 -38.73
CA LYS A 306 14.00 0.94 -37.54
C LYS A 306 13.64 0.25 -36.23
N GLY A 307 13.70 -1.09 -36.23
CA GLY A 307 13.34 -1.92 -35.10
C GLY A 307 14.27 -1.73 -33.90
N ILE A 308 13.69 -1.42 -32.75
CA ILE A 308 14.39 -1.41 -31.46
C ILE A 308 14.34 -2.83 -30.92
N ARG A 309 15.51 -3.48 -30.82
CA ARG A 309 15.62 -4.81 -30.23
C ARG A 309 15.39 -4.73 -28.72
N ALA A 310 14.30 -5.34 -28.25
CA ALA A 310 13.96 -5.42 -26.84
C ALA A 310 14.68 -6.62 -26.21
N GLY A 311 15.86 -6.38 -25.63
CA GLY A 311 16.68 -7.43 -25.04
C GLY A 311 15.94 -8.19 -23.94
N ASN A 312 16.00 -9.52 -23.93
CA ASN A 312 15.26 -10.36 -23.01
C ASN A 312 16.15 -10.91 -21.89
N PHE A 313 15.85 -10.55 -20.64
CA PHE A 313 16.46 -11.14 -19.45
C PHE A 313 15.61 -12.29 -18.89
N GLU A 314 15.77 -13.48 -19.46
CA GLU A 314 15.21 -14.74 -18.93
C GLU A 314 13.68 -14.71 -18.75
N ASN A 315 12.96 -13.96 -19.59
CA ASN A 315 11.52 -13.67 -19.51
C ASN A 315 11.10 -12.88 -18.25
N THR A 316 12.07 -12.24 -17.58
CA THR A 316 11.89 -11.42 -16.37
C THR A 316 11.71 -9.93 -16.69
N ALA A 317 12.42 -9.40 -17.69
CA ALA A 317 12.27 -8.02 -18.16
C ALA A 317 12.73 -7.88 -19.62
N TYR A 318 12.08 -6.96 -20.35
CA TYR A 318 12.49 -6.53 -21.69
C TYR A 318 13.12 -5.13 -21.65
N VAL A 319 14.29 -4.99 -22.30
CA VAL A 319 15.16 -3.82 -22.12
C VAL A 319 15.62 -3.17 -23.43
N GLY A 320 15.92 -1.87 -23.38
CA GLY A 320 16.54 -1.12 -24.46
C GLY A 320 17.84 -0.45 -24.01
N ASN A 321 18.73 -0.19 -24.97
CA ASN A 321 19.90 0.66 -24.75
C ASN A 321 19.52 2.12 -25.00
N LEU A 322 19.34 2.88 -23.92
CA LEU A 322 19.06 4.30 -23.95
C LEU A 322 20.38 5.07 -23.87
N THR A 323 20.67 5.95 -24.82
CA THR A 323 21.85 6.82 -24.74
C THR A 323 21.46 8.20 -24.25
N LEU A 324 22.08 8.64 -23.15
CA LEU A 324 22.03 10.01 -22.64
C LEU A 324 23.39 10.67 -22.90
N GLY A 325 23.39 11.69 -23.77
CA GLY A 325 24.60 12.33 -24.27
C GLY A 325 25.57 11.33 -24.93
N SER A 326 26.61 10.93 -24.20
CA SER A 326 27.62 9.94 -24.68
C SER A 326 27.60 8.61 -23.93
N LYS A 327 26.66 8.40 -23.00
CA LYS A 327 26.58 7.23 -22.13
C LYS A 327 25.34 6.39 -22.43
N SER A 328 25.55 5.09 -22.63
CA SER A 328 24.47 4.11 -22.74
C SER A 328 24.07 3.60 -21.36
N PHE A 329 22.77 3.59 -21.11
CA PHE A 329 22.10 3.03 -19.95
C PHE A 329 21.19 1.90 -20.43
N LEU A 330 21.14 0.81 -19.68
CA LEU A 330 20.21 -0.28 -19.95
C LEU A 330 18.92 0.02 -19.19
N VAL A 331 17.81 0.22 -19.89
CA VAL A 331 16.53 0.60 -19.28
C VAL A 331 15.46 -0.45 -19.57
N GLN A 332 14.58 -0.71 -18.61
CA GLN A 332 13.36 -1.47 -18.89
C GLN A 332 12.45 -0.66 -19.81
N LEU A 333 11.82 -1.34 -20.77
CA LEU A 333 10.84 -0.75 -21.68
C LEU A 333 9.46 -1.00 -21.10
N ASP A 334 8.80 0.03 -20.57
CA ASP A 334 7.65 -0.11 -19.67
C ASP A 334 6.41 0.63 -20.20
N THR A 335 5.37 -0.08 -20.62
CA THR A 335 4.08 0.53 -21.02
C THR A 335 3.16 0.89 -19.86
N GLY A 336 3.41 0.40 -18.65
CA GLY A 336 2.65 0.70 -17.43
C GLY A 336 2.96 2.08 -16.82
N SER A 337 4.10 2.69 -17.15
CA SER A 337 4.47 4.07 -16.77
C SER A 337 4.84 4.94 -17.98
N SER A 338 4.94 6.26 -17.78
CA SER A 338 5.18 7.24 -18.87
C SER A 338 6.38 8.17 -18.64
N ASP A 339 6.98 8.13 -17.45
CA ASP A 339 8.19 8.90 -17.12
C ASP A 339 9.47 8.14 -17.48
N LEU A 340 10.53 8.88 -17.80
CA LEU A 340 11.89 8.33 -17.90
C LEU A 340 12.66 8.60 -16.61
N TRP A 341 13.36 7.60 -16.08
CA TRP A 341 14.40 7.80 -15.05
C TRP A 341 15.65 6.97 -15.31
N VAL A 342 16.80 7.48 -14.87
CA VAL A 342 18.10 6.79 -14.91
C VAL A 342 18.86 6.93 -13.59
N ASP A 343 19.33 5.80 -13.07
CA ASP A 343 20.38 5.72 -12.04
C ASP A 343 21.74 5.77 -12.75
N HIS A 344 22.50 6.82 -12.48
CA HIS A 344 23.82 7.06 -13.06
C HIS A 344 24.96 6.96 -12.04
N GLY A 345 24.67 6.39 -10.86
CA GLY A 345 25.63 6.14 -9.80
C GLY A 345 26.20 7.42 -9.21
N SER A 346 27.51 7.61 -9.37
CA SER A 346 28.27 8.72 -8.74
C SER A 346 28.54 9.91 -9.68
N GLN A 347 27.94 9.92 -10.86
CA GLN A 347 28.10 11.01 -11.81
C GLN A 347 27.18 12.19 -11.47
N THR A 348 27.37 13.33 -12.15
CA THR A 348 26.36 14.39 -12.18
C THR A 348 25.71 14.42 -13.55
N ILE A 349 24.50 14.99 -13.65
CA ILE A 349 23.78 15.02 -14.93
C ILE A 349 24.54 15.84 -15.99
N GLU A 350 25.26 16.88 -15.57
CA GLU A 350 26.09 17.72 -16.43
C GLU A 350 27.29 16.94 -17.00
N GLN A 351 27.83 15.96 -16.26
CA GLN A 351 28.88 15.06 -16.77
C GLN A 351 28.36 14.07 -17.83
N LEU A 352 27.04 13.90 -17.93
CA LEU A 352 26.37 13.08 -18.94
C LEU A 352 25.90 13.92 -20.13
N GLY A 353 25.99 15.26 -20.05
CA GLY A 353 25.49 16.18 -21.07
C GLY A 353 24.02 16.54 -20.92
N GLY A 354 23.44 16.39 -19.72
CA GLY A 354 22.12 16.94 -19.38
C GLY A 354 22.21 18.17 -18.48
N ASP A 355 21.08 18.83 -18.28
CA ASP A 355 20.95 20.10 -17.56
C ASP A 355 20.05 19.95 -16.32
N SER A 356 20.51 20.47 -15.17
CA SER A 356 19.71 20.58 -13.95
C SER A 356 18.62 21.66 -14.08
N ILE A 357 17.38 21.36 -13.66
CA ILE A 357 16.26 22.32 -13.68
C ILE A 357 16.29 23.20 -12.41
N PRO A 358 16.46 24.54 -12.52
CA PRO A 358 16.61 25.41 -11.35
C PRO A 358 15.37 25.41 -10.45
N GLY A 359 15.53 24.96 -9.21
CA GLY A 359 14.45 24.95 -8.21
C GLY A 359 13.48 23.77 -8.32
N ALA A 360 13.72 22.80 -9.21
CA ALA A 360 12.89 21.60 -9.29
C ALA A 360 12.89 20.82 -7.95
N PRO A 361 11.71 20.38 -7.46
CA PRO A 361 11.62 19.61 -6.23
C PRO A 361 12.17 18.20 -6.43
N ARG A 362 12.72 17.61 -5.36
CA ARG A 362 13.04 16.17 -5.34
C ARG A 362 11.73 15.36 -5.36
N VAL A 363 11.66 14.36 -6.23
CA VAL A 363 10.47 13.53 -6.47
C VAL A 363 10.68 12.16 -5.89
N LYS A 364 9.61 11.59 -5.35
CA LYS A 364 9.50 10.16 -5.10
C LYS A 364 8.47 9.57 -6.05
N MET A 365 8.90 8.71 -6.95
CA MET A 365 8.06 8.01 -7.92
C MET A 365 7.87 6.57 -7.46
N SER A 366 6.61 6.15 -7.28
CA SER A 366 6.25 4.84 -6.76
C SER A 366 5.68 3.96 -7.87
N TYR A 367 6.19 2.74 -7.95
CA TYR A 367 5.71 1.67 -8.84
C TYR A 367 4.87 0.67 -8.03
N ALA A 368 4.23 -0.28 -8.72
CA ALA A 368 3.54 -1.40 -8.07
C ALA A 368 4.46 -2.16 -7.09
N LEU A 369 5.75 -2.30 -7.44
CA LEU A 369 6.79 -2.93 -6.65
C LEU A 369 8.03 -2.03 -6.52
N GLY A 370 7.96 -1.05 -5.63
CA GLY A 370 9.10 -0.23 -5.22
C GLY A 370 8.96 1.25 -5.52
N SER A 371 10.06 2.00 -5.35
CA SER A 371 10.08 3.43 -5.64
C SER A 371 11.49 3.92 -5.96
N VAL A 372 11.56 4.96 -6.78
CA VAL A 372 12.77 5.72 -7.07
C VAL A 372 12.64 7.15 -6.52
N ASP A 373 13.72 7.66 -5.95
CA ASP A 373 13.84 9.02 -5.45
C ASP A 373 14.91 9.75 -6.29
N GLY A 374 14.63 10.97 -6.73
CA GLY A 374 15.55 11.70 -7.60
C GLY A 374 15.13 13.14 -7.89
N THR A 375 15.85 13.81 -8.79
CA THR A 375 15.58 15.23 -9.16
C THR A 375 15.22 15.33 -10.65
N PRO A 376 14.23 16.14 -11.05
CA PRO A 376 13.91 16.40 -12.45
C PRO A 376 15.05 17.12 -13.16
N VAL A 377 15.41 16.63 -14.35
CA VAL A 377 16.51 17.12 -15.17
C VAL A 377 16.16 17.00 -16.65
N TYR A 378 16.85 17.76 -17.50
CA TYR A 378 16.81 17.59 -18.95
C TYR A 378 18.04 16.84 -19.46
N GLY A 379 17.92 16.17 -20.60
CA GLY A 379 19.08 15.66 -21.33
C GLY A 379 18.75 15.27 -22.77
N ASP A 380 19.76 15.25 -23.63
CA ASP A 380 19.60 14.72 -24.99
C ASP A 380 19.66 13.19 -24.94
N VAL A 381 18.52 12.55 -25.24
CA VAL A 381 18.25 11.12 -25.05
C VAL A 381 17.97 10.46 -26.40
N SER A 382 18.42 9.21 -26.58
CA SER A 382 18.11 8.44 -27.78
C SER A 382 17.94 6.94 -27.52
N LEU A 383 17.07 6.32 -28.31
CA LEU A 383 16.77 4.89 -28.30
C LEU A 383 16.81 4.38 -29.75
N GLY A 384 17.88 3.71 -30.14
CA GLY A 384 18.13 3.41 -31.56
C GLY A 384 18.24 4.70 -32.38
N ASP A 385 17.50 4.78 -33.49
CA ASP A 385 17.45 5.93 -34.40
C ASP A 385 16.52 7.07 -33.92
N TYR A 386 15.87 6.92 -32.77
CA TYR A 386 14.92 7.91 -32.24
C TYR A 386 15.62 8.80 -31.21
N HIS A 387 15.65 10.11 -31.50
CA HIS A 387 16.36 11.11 -30.69
C HIS A 387 15.36 12.12 -30.11
N SER A 388 15.39 12.34 -28.80
CA SER A 388 14.64 13.39 -28.09
C SER A 388 15.63 14.38 -27.49
N GLN A 389 15.62 15.63 -27.97
CA GLN A 389 16.45 16.69 -27.42
C GLN A 389 15.76 17.35 -26.24
N LYS A 390 16.51 17.69 -25.19
CA LYS A 390 15.96 18.18 -23.91
C LYS A 390 14.80 17.30 -23.41
N GLN A 391 15.00 15.99 -23.38
CA GLN A 391 14.05 15.08 -22.76
C GLN A 391 13.99 15.32 -21.24
N LEU A 392 12.80 15.61 -20.72
CA LEU A 392 12.56 15.63 -19.27
C LEU A 392 12.63 14.21 -18.72
N MET A 393 13.35 14.04 -17.60
CA MET A 393 13.52 12.76 -16.91
C MET A 393 13.90 12.96 -15.45
N LEU A 394 13.86 11.88 -14.66
CA LEU A 394 14.36 11.87 -13.29
C LEU A 394 15.81 11.38 -13.23
N SER A 395 16.70 12.21 -12.71
CA SER A 395 18.03 11.79 -12.25
C SER A 395 17.87 11.06 -10.93
N ALA A 396 17.90 9.73 -10.95
CA ALA A 396 17.73 8.88 -9.78
C ALA A 396 19.04 8.69 -9.00
N ASP A 397 18.95 8.85 -7.68
CA ASP A 397 20.05 8.66 -6.72
C ASP A 397 19.58 7.98 -5.41
N GLY A 398 18.29 7.66 -5.30
CA GLY A 398 17.73 6.77 -4.28
C GLY A 398 16.78 5.75 -4.90
N ALA A 399 16.80 4.51 -4.41
CA ALA A 399 15.90 3.45 -4.86
C ALA A 399 15.54 2.53 -3.69
N ALA A 400 14.28 2.09 -3.65
CA ALA A 400 13.78 1.10 -2.71
C ALA A 400 13.08 -0.03 -3.48
N ASN A 401 13.44 -1.28 -3.15
CA ASN A 401 12.88 -2.52 -3.72
C ASN A 401 13.10 -2.71 -5.24
N LEU A 402 14.07 -2.02 -5.85
CA LEU A 402 14.44 -2.16 -7.27
C LEU A 402 15.71 -3.02 -7.51
N GLU A 403 16.13 -3.81 -6.52
CA GLU A 403 17.36 -4.61 -6.59
C GLU A 403 17.34 -5.69 -7.69
N ALA A 404 16.14 -6.13 -8.11
CA ALA A 404 15.98 -7.05 -9.24
C ALA A 404 16.44 -6.42 -10.58
N LEU A 405 16.14 -5.13 -10.80
CA LEU A 405 16.60 -4.39 -11.97
C LEU A 405 18.13 -4.26 -11.96
N LYS A 406 18.68 -3.83 -10.82
CA LYS A 406 20.14 -3.72 -10.61
C LYS A 406 20.88 -5.05 -10.82
N LYS A 407 20.28 -6.19 -10.43
CA LYS A 407 20.86 -7.53 -10.63
C LYS A 407 21.04 -7.88 -12.11
N TYR A 408 20.16 -7.39 -12.99
CA TYR A 408 20.28 -7.52 -14.45
C TYR A 408 21.08 -6.38 -15.10
N GLY A 409 21.68 -5.47 -14.31
CA GLY A 409 22.38 -4.29 -14.81
C GLY A 409 21.46 -3.24 -15.42
N ILE A 410 20.16 -3.31 -15.12
CA ILE A 410 19.16 -2.32 -15.55
C ILE A 410 19.30 -1.11 -14.63
N SER A 411 19.54 0.05 -15.22
CA SER A 411 19.86 1.33 -14.56
C SER A 411 18.81 2.39 -14.83
N GLY A 412 17.58 2.00 -15.18
CA GLY A 412 16.49 2.93 -15.46
C GLY A 412 15.23 2.24 -15.94
N ILE A 413 14.14 3.00 -16.00
CA ILE A 413 12.91 2.64 -16.69
C ILE A 413 12.63 3.75 -17.70
N LEU A 414 12.34 3.37 -18.93
CA LEU A 414 11.77 4.23 -19.94
C LEU A 414 10.27 3.95 -20.00
N GLY A 415 9.47 4.88 -19.47
CA GLY A 415 8.03 4.89 -19.62
C GLY A 415 7.61 5.10 -21.09
N LEU A 416 6.70 4.25 -21.53
CA LEU A 416 6.16 4.13 -22.89
C LEU A 416 4.61 4.07 -22.86
N GLY A 417 4.02 4.39 -21.71
CA GLY A 417 2.61 4.64 -21.50
C GLY A 417 2.10 5.91 -22.19
N LEU A 418 0.85 6.27 -21.92
CA LEU A 418 0.21 7.45 -22.51
C LEU A 418 0.82 8.74 -21.95
N ASP A 419 1.01 9.75 -22.80
CA ASP A 419 1.82 10.95 -22.48
C ASP A 419 1.31 11.70 -21.23
N GLY A 420 -0.01 11.88 -21.11
CA GLY A 420 -0.66 12.48 -19.93
C GLY A 420 -0.59 11.64 -18.64
N GLY A 421 0.08 10.49 -18.68
CA GLY A 421 0.40 9.66 -17.52
C GLY A 421 1.77 9.95 -16.89
N ALA A 422 2.57 10.85 -17.49
CA ALA A 422 3.86 11.26 -16.93
C ALA A 422 3.64 12.15 -15.70
N LEU A 423 4.26 11.78 -14.58
CA LEU A 423 4.13 12.47 -13.30
C LEU A 423 5.09 13.66 -13.16
N ILE A 424 6.29 13.59 -13.75
CA ILE A 424 7.30 14.64 -13.58
C ILE A 424 6.83 16.02 -14.10
N PRO A 425 6.16 16.17 -15.26
CA PRO A 425 5.64 17.47 -15.69
C PRO A 425 4.63 18.07 -14.70
N THR A 426 3.76 17.24 -14.10
CA THR A 426 2.64 17.70 -13.25
C THR A 426 3.05 18.40 -11.95
N ILE A 427 4.32 18.26 -11.54
CA ILE A 427 4.90 18.85 -10.32
C ILE A 427 5.87 20.00 -10.61
N LEU A 428 6.11 20.32 -11.88
CA LEU A 428 6.93 21.43 -12.33
C LEU A 428 6.07 22.68 -12.62
N THR A 429 6.69 23.77 -13.03
CA THR A 429 6.02 25.06 -13.21
C THR A 429 6.56 25.82 -14.42
N GLY A 430 5.72 26.60 -15.09
CA GLY A 430 6.13 27.34 -16.29
C GLY A 430 6.25 26.40 -17.50
N GLU A 431 7.21 26.66 -18.39
CA GLU A 431 7.40 25.85 -19.61
C GLU A 431 7.69 24.37 -19.31
N ASP A 432 8.30 24.06 -18.15
CA ASP A 432 8.61 22.69 -17.73
C ASP A 432 7.37 21.85 -17.39
N ALA A 433 6.23 22.48 -17.12
CA ALA A 433 4.96 21.78 -16.87
C ALA A 433 4.28 21.28 -18.15
N GLU A 434 4.69 21.82 -19.31
CA GLU A 434 4.20 21.43 -20.65
C GLU A 434 5.13 20.41 -21.33
N ALA A 435 6.10 19.85 -20.59
CA ALA A 435 7.06 18.89 -21.11
C ALA A 435 6.43 17.49 -21.33
N HIS A 436 6.83 16.83 -22.41
CA HIS A 436 6.28 15.52 -22.81
C HIS A 436 7.16 14.33 -22.40
N SER A 437 6.54 13.15 -22.36
CA SER A 437 7.22 11.85 -22.32
C SER A 437 8.14 11.66 -23.53
N PHE A 438 8.99 10.62 -23.49
CA PHE A 438 9.85 10.28 -24.63
C PHE A 438 9.03 10.05 -25.91
N LEU A 439 7.96 9.27 -25.84
CA LEU A 439 7.12 9.02 -27.02
C LEU A 439 6.36 10.26 -27.47
N GLY A 440 5.85 11.10 -26.55
CA GLY A 440 5.24 12.38 -26.90
C GLY A 440 6.17 13.27 -27.72
N ASN A 441 7.43 13.41 -27.28
CA ASN A 441 8.46 14.15 -28.01
C ASN A 441 8.81 13.52 -29.36
N ILE A 442 8.89 12.19 -29.47
CA ILE A 442 9.17 11.51 -30.75
C ILE A 442 8.00 11.67 -31.75
N PHE A 443 6.75 11.55 -31.29
CA PHE A 443 5.58 11.72 -32.16
C PHE A 443 5.44 13.18 -32.64
N ALA A 444 5.74 14.16 -31.79
CA ALA A 444 5.72 15.57 -32.15
C ALA A 444 6.69 15.92 -33.31
N GLN A 445 7.81 15.20 -33.45
CA GLN A 445 8.78 15.43 -34.53
C GLN A 445 8.26 15.01 -35.92
N ASN A 446 7.33 14.06 -36.00
CA ASN A 446 6.73 13.65 -37.27
C ASN A 446 5.29 13.15 -37.11
N ALA A 447 4.38 14.08 -36.80
CA ALA A 447 2.95 13.82 -36.69
C ALA A 447 2.31 13.19 -37.94
N SER A 448 2.98 13.24 -39.11
CA SER A 448 2.49 12.61 -40.36
C SER A 448 2.78 11.11 -40.47
N ALA A 449 3.67 10.56 -39.64
CA ALA A 449 4.00 9.13 -39.61
C ALA A 449 3.03 8.29 -38.75
N GLY A 450 2.06 8.95 -38.09
CA GLY A 450 1.22 8.35 -37.05
C GLY A 450 1.81 8.55 -35.65
N SER A 451 1.13 7.96 -34.66
CA SER A 451 1.59 7.93 -33.26
C SER A 451 1.26 6.56 -32.67
N PHE A 452 2.07 5.55 -32.99
CA PHE A 452 1.88 4.19 -32.48
C PHE A 452 3.20 3.48 -32.18
N THR A 453 3.15 2.51 -31.26
CA THR A 453 4.23 1.54 -31.04
C THR A 453 3.74 0.14 -31.38
N THR A 454 4.65 -0.76 -31.73
CA THR A 454 4.34 -2.19 -31.90
C THR A 454 5.30 -3.04 -31.10
N TRP A 455 4.83 -4.20 -30.65
CA TRP A 455 5.57 -5.07 -29.73
C TRP A 455 5.42 -6.53 -30.10
N TYR A 456 6.56 -7.23 -30.09
CA TYR A 456 6.68 -8.68 -30.08
C TYR A 456 7.63 -9.04 -28.94
N LEU A 457 7.17 -9.76 -27.92
CA LEU A 457 8.01 -10.20 -26.81
C LEU A 457 8.47 -11.65 -27.05
N GLY A 458 9.74 -11.84 -27.38
CA GLY A 458 10.31 -13.18 -27.62
C GLY A 458 10.41 -13.99 -26.34
N ARG A 459 10.00 -15.27 -26.37
CA ARG A 459 10.10 -16.20 -25.20
C ARG A 459 11.45 -16.89 -25.07
N ASP A 460 12.08 -17.23 -26.20
CA ASP A 460 13.36 -17.97 -26.24
C ASP A 460 14.53 -17.10 -26.75
N GLY A 461 14.21 -15.89 -27.20
CA GLY A 461 15.11 -14.86 -27.70
C GLY A 461 14.64 -13.46 -27.31
N ASP A 462 15.21 -12.45 -27.94
CA ASP A 462 14.85 -11.05 -27.69
C ASP A 462 13.50 -10.70 -28.36
N GLY A 463 12.87 -9.63 -27.87
CA GLY A 463 11.72 -9.02 -28.51
C GLY A 463 12.08 -7.94 -29.52
N LEU A 464 11.03 -7.37 -30.13
CA LEU A 464 11.07 -6.23 -31.02
C LEU A 464 10.07 -5.18 -30.53
N MET A 465 10.52 -3.94 -30.43
CA MET A 465 9.66 -2.76 -30.35
C MET A 465 9.86 -1.91 -31.61
N THR A 466 8.80 -1.32 -32.15
CA THR A 466 8.88 -0.29 -33.20
C THR A 466 8.11 0.96 -32.79
N ILE A 467 8.42 2.08 -33.45
CA ILE A 467 7.70 3.34 -33.32
C ILE A 467 7.29 3.77 -34.74
N ASN A 468 6.00 4.01 -34.97
CA ASN A 468 5.43 4.41 -36.27
C ASN A 468 5.77 3.48 -37.45
N GLU A 469 5.97 2.19 -37.19
CA GLU A 469 6.30 1.17 -38.20
C GLU A 469 5.62 -0.16 -37.85
N LEU A 470 5.00 -0.83 -38.84
CA LEU A 470 4.52 -2.20 -38.69
C LEU A 470 5.57 -3.17 -39.27
N PRO A 471 6.07 -4.16 -38.50
CA PRO A 471 6.96 -5.19 -39.02
C PRO A 471 6.31 -5.97 -40.17
N GLU A 472 7.11 -6.36 -41.17
CA GLU A 472 6.62 -6.86 -42.47
C GLU A 472 5.65 -8.06 -42.33
N SER A 473 5.98 -9.02 -41.45
CA SER A 473 5.17 -10.21 -41.20
C SER A 473 3.84 -9.95 -40.48
N TYR A 474 3.68 -8.79 -39.84
CA TYR A 474 2.49 -8.41 -39.07
C TYR A 474 1.64 -7.32 -39.74
N ALA A 475 2.18 -6.63 -40.75
CA ALA A 475 1.55 -5.49 -41.40
C ALA A 475 0.19 -5.80 -42.06
N GLU A 476 -0.01 -6.98 -42.65
CA GLU A 476 -1.32 -7.41 -43.16
C GLU A 476 -2.20 -8.10 -42.09
N PRO A 477 -1.72 -9.09 -41.30
CA PRO A 477 -2.55 -9.77 -40.30
C PRO A 477 -3.21 -8.85 -39.27
N ILE A 478 -2.52 -7.81 -38.81
CA ILE A 478 -3.05 -6.91 -37.79
C ILE A 478 -4.26 -6.09 -38.27
N LYS A 479 -4.43 -5.87 -39.58
CA LYS A 479 -5.58 -5.14 -40.15
C LYS A 479 -6.91 -5.85 -39.93
N ALA A 480 -6.88 -7.16 -39.69
CA ALA A 480 -8.06 -7.95 -39.36
C ALA A 480 -8.32 -8.03 -37.84
N ALA A 481 -7.37 -7.61 -37.00
CA ALA A 481 -7.56 -7.56 -35.55
C ALA A 481 -8.47 -6.38 -35.18
N PRO A 482 -9.48 -6.58 -34.32
CA PRO A 482 -10.36 -5.51 -33.89
C PRO A 482 -9.58 -4.44 -33.12
N GLU A 483 -9.93 -3.19 -33.35
CA GLU A 483 -9.48 -2.08 -32.52
C GLU A 483 -10.20 -2.14 -31.17
N ILE A 484 -9.41 -2.20 -30.10
CA ILE A 484 -9.83 -2.24 -28.71
C ILE A 484 -9.63 -0.82 -28.16
N ILE A 485 -10.72 -0.16 -27.79
CA ILE A 485 -10.64 1.19 -27.20
C ILE A 485 -10.01 1.09 -25.82
N VAL A 486 -9.12 2.02 -25.48
CA VAL A 486 -8.59 2.14 -24.11
C VAL A 486 -9.65 2.76 -23.21
N HIS A 487 -9.92 2.10 -22.09
CA HIS A 487 -10.89 2.53 -21.10
C HIS A 487 -10.22 3.42 -20.03
N SER A 488 -10.86 4.54 -19.70
CA SER A 488 -10.54 5.33 -18.51
C SER A 488 -11.72 5.15 -17.54
N PRO A 489 -11.57 4.39 -16.43
CA PRO A 489 -12.69 4.01 -15.59
C PRO A 489 -13.31 5.18 -14.81
N LEU A 490 -12.52 6.19 -14.40
CA LEU A 490 -12.99 7.35 -13.66
C LEU A 490 -12.50 8.66 -14.28
N ALA A 491 -13.28 9.73 -14.08
CA ALA A 491 -12.96 11.05 -14.59
C ALA A 491 -11.84 11.70 -13.75
N GLY A 492 -10.65 11.81 -14.33
CA GLY A 492 -9.44 12.32 -13.68
C GLY A 492 -8.34 11.28 -13.46
N ASP A 493 -8.55 10.04 -13.92
CA ASP A 493 -7.55 8.98 -13.84
C ASP A 493 -6.27 9.29 -14.63
N ILE A 494 -5.16 8.76 -14.10
CA ILE A 494 -3.90 8.66 -14.84
C ILE A 494 -4.15 7.75 -16.07
N PRO A 495 -3.95 8.23 -17.30
CA PRO A 495 -4.23 7.44 -18.50
C PRO A 495 -3.24 6.28 -18.62
N ARG A 496 -3.76 5.06 -18.81
CA ARG A 496 -3.00 3.80 -18.94
C ARG A 496 -3.54 2.96 -20.08
N TRP A 497 -2.81 1.93 -20.51
CA TRP A 497 -3.26 0.92 -21.49
C TRP A 497 -4.28 -0.06 -20.90
N ALA A 498 -5.41 0.47 -20.43
CA ALA A 498 -6.49 -0.27 -19.79
C ALA A 498 -7.54 -0.73 -20.80
N ILE A 499 -7.91 -2.01 -20.78
CA ILE A 499 -8.83 -2.65 -21.75
C ILE A 499 -9.86 -3.55 -21.06
N GLU A 500 -11.04 -3.72 -21.66
CA GLU A 500 -12.04 -4.69 -21.20
C GLU A 500 -11.63 -6.14 -21.47
N VAL A 501 -11.58 -6.94 -20.41
CA VAL A 501 -11.46 -8.41 -20.46
C VAL A 501 -12.82 -9.01 -20.10
N ALA A 502 -13.44 -9.68 -21.07
CA ALA A 502 -14.80 -10.18 -20.92
C ALA A 502 -14.87 -11.49 -20.11
N SER A 503 -13.85 -12.34 -20.20
CA SER A 503 -13.84 -13.65 -19.56
C SER A 503 -12.46 -14.31 -19.57
N ILE A 504 -12.22 -15.21 -18.62
CA ILE A 504 -11.14 -16.20 -18.64
C ILE A 504 -11.72 -17.59 -18.98
N GLU A 505 -10.93 -18.42 -19.64
CA GLU A 505 -11.19 -19.84 -19.85
C GLU A 505 -10.04 -20.63 -19.21
N VAL A 506 -10.35 -21.57 -18.33
CA VAL A 506 -9.37 -22.47 -17.70
C VAL A 506 -9.78 -23.91 -17.96
N GLY A 507 -8.91 -24.71 -18.57
CA GLY A 507 -9.21 -26.13 -18.87
C GLY A 507 -10.48 -26.33 -19.70
N GLY A 508 -10.78 -25.40 -20.62
CA GLY A 508 -12.02 -25.39 -21.41
C GLY A 508 -13.26 -24.87 -20.67
N LYS A 509 -13.17 -24.53 -19.37
CA LYS A 509 -14.27 -23.91 -18.61
C LYS A 509 -14.16 -22.38 -18.67
N LYS A 510 -15.10 -21.76 -19.38
CA LYS A 510 -15.25 -20.29 -19.44
C LYS A 510 -15.88 -19.74 -18.14
N THR A 511 -15.34 -18.63 -17.65
CA THR A 511 -15.86 -17.82 -16.54
C THR A 511 -15.82 -16.35 -16.95
N ASP A 512 -16.96 -15.66 -16.94
CA ASP A 512 -17.02 -14.24 -17.28
C ASP A 512 -16.37 -13.39 -16.16
N LEU A 513 -15.62 -12.35 -16.53
CA LEU A 513 -14.90 -11.49 -15.62
C LEU A 513 -15.66 -10.17 -15.45
N ILE A 514 -16.05 -9.89 -14.21
CA ILE A 514 -16.89 -8.73 -13.84
C ILE A 514 -16.00 -7.73 -13.10
N SER A 515 -16.11 -6.44 -13.43
CA SER A 515 -15.39 -5.39 -12.73
C SER A 515 -16.02 -5.09 -11.37
N GLU A 516 -15.20 -4.87 -10.35
CA GLU A 516 -15.63 -4.31 -9.07
C GLU A 516 -15.55 -2.77 -9.05
N LEU A 517 -14.96 -2.17 -10.08
CA LEU A 517 -14.80 -0.72 -10.23
C LEU A 517 -16.11 -0.08 -10.73
N THR A 518 -16.64 0.86 -9.96
CA THR A 518 -17.89 1.56 -10.31
C THR A 518 -17.63 2.69 -11.33
N GLY A 519 -17.44 2.35 -12.61
CA GLY A 519 -16.93 3.28 -13.64
C GLY A 519 -17.57 3.26 -15.03
N GLY A 520 -18.57 2.42 -15.31
CA GLY A 520 -19.34 2.47 -16.57
C GLY A 520 -19.20 1.27 -17.53
N THR A 521 -18.43 0.25 -17.15
CA THR A 521 -18.52 -1.10 -17.74
C THR A 521 -18.80 -2.14 -16.66
N THR A 522 -19.32 -3.30 -17.05
CA THR A 522 -19.53 -4.45 -16.17
C THR A 522 -18.46 -5.53 -16.34
N ARG A 523 -17.47 -5.32 -17.21
CA ARG A 523 -16.39 -6.28 -17.48
C ARG A 523 -15.11 -5.83 -16.81
N ALA A 524 -14.33 -6.79 -16.32
CA ALA A 524 -13.05 -6.49 -15.67
C ALA A 524 -12.12 -5.68 -16.59
N ILE A 525 -11.45 -4.69 -16.02
CA ILE A 525 -10.51 -3.80 -16.70
C ILE A 525 -9.08 -4.27 -16.40
N ALA A 526 -8.32 -4.54 -17.47
CA ALA A 526 -6.91 -4.90 -17.38
C ALA A 526 -6.01 -3.81 -17.93
N VAL A 527 -5.01 -3.37 -17.15
CA VAL A 527 -3.86 -2.67 -17.74
C VAL A 527 -2.91 -3.68 -18.35
N VAL A 528 -2.40 -3.37 -19.54
CA VAL A 528 -1.44 -4.16 -20.30
C VAL A 528 -0.06 -3.53 -20.17
N ASP A 529 0.89 -4.30 -19.63
CA ASP A 529 2.08 -3.73 -18.99
C ASP A 529 3.38 -4.54 -19.27
N THR A 530 4.27 -4.01 -20.11
CA THR A 530 5.64 -4.55 -20.32
C THR A 530 6.60 -4.24 -19.16
N GLY A 531 6.18 -3.39 -18.22
CA GLY A 531 6.85 -3.13 -16.95
C GLY A 531 6.73 -4.30 -15.96
N ALA A 532 5.75 -5.19 -16.15
CA ALA A 532 5.43 -6.27 -15.22
C ALA A 532 5.75 -7.66 -15.79
N THR A 533 6.67 -8.37 -15.16
CA THR A 533 7.03 -9.77 -15.49
C THR A 533 5.83 -10.73 -15.49
N LEU A 534 4.96 -10.56 -14.48
CA LEU A 534 3.85 -11.44 -14.14
C LEU A 534 2.54 -10.66 -14.12
N SER A 535 1.43 -11.36 -14.32
CA SER A 535 0.10 -10.76 -14.28
C SER A 535 -0.47 -10.76 -12.86
N PHE A 536 -0.94 -9.60 -12.38
CA PHE A 536 -1.62 -9.47 -11.09
C PHE A 536 -3.14 -9.50 -11.32
N ILE A 537 -3.82 -10.50 -10.77
CA ILE A 537 -5.26 -10.71 -10.97
C ILE A 537 -5.97 -11.02 -9.65
N PRO A 538 -7.32 -10.94 -9.53
CA PRO A 538 -8.02 -11.26 -8.30
C PRO A 538 -7.73 -12.70 -7.86
N LYS A 539 -7.68 -12.92 -6.54
CA LYS A 539 -7.30 -14.22 -5.98
C LYS A 539 -8.25 -15.32 -6.47
N GLU A 540 -9.53 -15.00 -6.59
CA GLU A 540 -10.61 -15.86 -7.09
C GLU A 540 -10.28 -16.42 -8.48
N ILE A 541 -9.64 -15.62 -9.33
CA ILE A 541 -9.23 -16.05 -10.68
C ILE A 541 -7.97 -16.91 -10.62
N THR A 542 -7.00 -16.60 -9.75
CA THR A 542 -5.86 -17.52 -9.52
C THR A 542 -6.31 -18.87 -8.94
N ASP A 543 -7.31 -18.87 -8.07
CA ASP A 543 -7.89 -20.09 -7.51
C ASP A 543 -8.54 -20.94 -8.61
N LEU A 544 -9.22 -20.32 -9.58
CA LEU A 544 -9.73 -21.01 -10.77
C LEU A 544 -8.62 -21.63 -11.64
N ILE A 545 -7.46 -20.97 -11.77
CA ILE A 545 -6.32 -21.45 -12.56
C ILE A 545 -5.62 -22.64 -11.86
N TYR A 546 -5.32 -22.51 -10.56
CA TYR A 546 -4.37 -23.41 -9.88
C TYR A 546 -4.99 -24.43 -8.92
N SER A 547 -6.16 -24.18 -8.33
CA SER A 547 -6.68 -25.06 -7.25
C SER A 547 -7.06 -26.48 -7.71
N GLY A 548 -7.30 -26.67 -9.01
CA GLY A 548 -7.56 -27.97 -9.62
C GLY A 548 -6.30 -28.77 -9.98
N VAL A 549 -5.11 -28.18 -9.86
CA VAL A 549 -3.84 -28.81 -10.27
C VAL A 549 -3.34 -29.74 -9.17
N PRO A 550 -3.12 -31.05 -9.44
CA PRO A 550 -2.62 -31.98 -8.45
C PRO A 550 -1.28 -31.52 -7.86
N GLY A 551 -1.20 -31.41 -6.53
CA GLY A 551 0.00 -30.95 -5.83
C GLY A 551 0.18 -29.44 -5.72
N ALA A 552 -0.62 -28.63 -6.42
CA ALA A 552 -0.58 -27.17 -6.26
C ALA A 552 -1.18 -26.74 -4.91
N LYS A 553 -0.55 -25.76 -4.27
CA LYS A 553 -0.95 -25.25 -2.94
C LYS A 553 -0.74 -23.74 -2.87
N TYR A 554 -1.69 -23.03 -2.27
CA TYR A 554 -1.57 -21.60 -2.04
C TYR A 554 -0.73 -21.31 -0.79
N ALA A 555 0.39 -20.61 -0.96
CA ALA A 555 1.31 -20.20 0.09
C ALA A 555 0.91 -18.82 0.63
N SER A 556 -0.06 -18.80 1.55
CA SER A 556 -0.71 -17.58 2.04
C SER A 556 0.24 -16.55 2.69
N THR A 557 1.34 -17.00 3.30
CA THR A 557 2.35 -16.14 3.94
C THR A 557 3.25 -15.39 2.96
N VAL A 558 3.29 -15.81 1.69
CA VAL A 558 4.09 -15.21 0.61
C VAL A 558 3.24 -14.81 -0.60
N GLY A 559 1.91 -14.95 -0.51
CA GLY A 559 0.96 -14.43 -1.50
C GLY A 559 0.91 -15.17 -2.84
N VAL A 560 1.52 -16.35 -2.98
CA VAL A 560 1.66 -17.05 -4.28
C VAL A 560 1.05 -18.45 -4.29
N TRP A 561 0.62 -18.88 -5.46
CA TRP A 561 0.39 -20.29 -5.75
C TRP A 561 1.72 -20.98 -6.05
N VAL A 562 2.05 -22.01 -5.28
CA VAL A 562 3.16 -22.92 -5.56
C VAL A 562 2.59 -24.10 -6.34
N VAL A 563 3.19 -24.41 -7.49
CA VAL A 563 2.60 -25.32 -8.50
C VAL A 563 3.70 -26.24 -9.03
N PRO A 564 3.42 -27.53 -9.31
CA PRO A 564 4.39 -28.38 -9.97
C PRO A 564 4.85 -27.78 -11.29
N CYS A 565 6.16 -27.73 -11.53
CA CYS A 565 6.76 -27.16 -12.73
C CYS A 565 6.30 -27.88 -14.01
N THR A 566 5.95 -29.16 -13.90
CA THR A 566 5.44 -30.02 -14.99
C THR A 566 3.92 -29.94 -15.20
N ALA A 567 3.19 -29.12 -14.44
CA ALA A 567 1.75 -28.94 -14.63
C ALA A 567 1.44 -28.15 -15.90
N SER A 568 0.76 -28.78 -16.86
CA SER A 568 0.17 -28.07 -18.01
C SER A 568 -1.21 -27.54 -17.63
N ILE A 569 -1.44 -26.24 -17.83
CA ILE A 569 -2.71 -25.57 -17.53
C ILE A 569 -3.13 -24.77 -18.76
N ASP A 570 -4.26 -25.12 -19.35
CA ASP A 570 -4.84 -24.39 -20.47
C ASP A 570 -5.51 -23.11 -19.94
N VAL A 571 -4.99 -21.94 -20.31
CA VAL A 571 -5.57 -20.62 -19.98
C VAL A 571 -5.78 -19.80 -21.25
N ALA A 572 -6.95 -19.17 -21.39
CA ALA A 572 -7.20 -18.18 -22.42
C ALA A 572 -8.01 -16.99 -21.90
N PHE A 573 -7.71 -15.79 -22.39
CA PHE A 573 -8.49 -14.57 -22.11
C PHE A 573 -9.33 -14.20 -23.31
N THR A 574 -10.57 -13.73 -23.08
CA THR A 574 -11.39 -13.12 -24.13
C THR A 574 -11.40 -11.61 -23.95
N ILE A 575 -10.81 -10.90 -24.91
CA ILE A 575 -10.76 -9.42 -24.95
C ILE A 575 -11.66 -8.98 -26.11
N GLY A 576 -12.65 -8.14 -25.80
CA GLY A 576 -13.73 -7.79 -26.73
C GLY A 576 -14.54 -9.02 -27.19
N ARG A 577 -14.16 -9.60 -28.34
CA ARG A 577 -14.74 -10.84 -28.91
C ARG A 577 -13.70 -11.88 -29.32
N THR A 578 -12.41 -11.61 -29.12
CA THR A 578 -11.30 -12.46 -29.55
C THR A 578 -10.75 -13.23 -28.36
N ARG A 579 -10.52 -14.54 -28.54
CA ARG A 579 -9.89 -15.42 -27.54
C ARG A 579 -8.39 -15.48 -27.81
N TYR A 580 -7.59 -15.16 -26.80
CA TYR A 580 -6.13 -15.21 -26.81
C TYR A 580 -5.69 -16.33 -25.87
N PHE A 581 -5.09 -17.38 -26.43
CA PHE A 581 -4.55 -18.49 -25.65
C PHE A 581 -3.18 -18.12 -25.08
N VAL A 582 -2.96 -18.46 -23.80
CA VAL A 582 -1.67 -18.29 -23.11
C VAL A 582 -0.97 -19.64 -23.12
N ASP A 583 0.24 -19.67 -23.68
CA ASP A 583 1.09 -20.86 -23.67
C ASP A 583 1.28 -21.36 -22.23
N PRO A 584 1.12 -22.67 -21.94
CA PRO A 584 1.31 -23.20 -20.59
C PRO A 584 2.71 -22.95 -20.01
N LEU A 585 3.73 -22.64 -20.84
CA LEU A 585 5.03 -22.14 -20.37
C LEU A 585 4.97 -20.76 -19.71
N ASP A 586 3.98 -19.93 -20.03
CA ASP A 586 3.75 -18.58 -19.48
C ASP A 586 2.64 -18.53 -18.42
N VAL A 587 1.90 -19.62 -18.20
CA VAL A 587 0.93 -19.76 -17.09
C VAL A 587 1.65 -20.02 -15.76
N LEU A 588 2.87 -20.55 -15.81
CA LEU A 588 3.77 -20.79 -14.67
C LEU A 588 5.05 -19.98 -14.82
N SER A 589 5.73 -19.71 -13.71
CA SER A 589 7.08 -19.17 -13.75
C SER A 589 8.06 -20.14 -14.45
N ARG A 590 9.23 -19.61 -14.82
CA ARG A 590 10.43 -20.46 -14.97
C ARG A 590 10.72 -21.15 -13.62
N PRO A 591 11.33 -22.34 -13.62
CA PRO A 591 11.77 -22.98 -12.38
C PRO A 591 12.70 -22.04 -11.61
N ALA A 592 12.52 -22.02 -10.30
CA ALA A 592 13.32 -21.27 -9.36
C ALA A 592 14.07 -22.23 -8.44
N GLU A 593 15.33 -21.90 -8.19
CA GLU A 593 16.28 -22.71 -7.45
C GLU A 593 16.25 -22.32 -5.97
N ILE A 594 16.05 -23.31 -5.08
CA ILE A 594 15.83 -23.10 -3.65
C ILE A 594 16.61 -24.12 -2.81
N LYS A 595 16.98 -23.76 -1.58
CA LYS A 595 17.55 -24.70 -0.61
C LYS A 595 16.49 -25.24 0.36
N ILE A 596 16.30 -26.55 0.37
CA ILE A 596 15.52 -27.27 1.40
C ILE A 596 16.44 -28.22 2.17
N GLY A 597 16.50 -28.06 3.49
CA GLY A 597 17.37 -28.89 4.35
C GLY A 597 18.86 -28.83 3.96
N GLY A 598 19.30 -27.72 3.36
CA GLY A 598 20.66 -27.53 2.84
C GLY A 598 20.92 -28.19 1.47
N LYS A 599 19.92 -28.80 0.84
CA LYS A 599 20.01 -29.41 -0.49
C LYS A 599 19.40 -28.53 -1.58
N ALA A 600 19.97 -28.70 -2.77
CA ALA A 600 19.45 -28.21 -4.03
C ALA A 600 18.04 -28.70 -4.31
N ALA A 601 17.14 -27.82 -4.74
CA ALA A 601 15.77 -28.16 -5.13
C ALA A 601 15.14 -27.11 -6.05
N SER A 602 14.17 -27.53 -6.87
CA SER A 602 13.47 -26.66 -7.82
C SER A 602 11.99 -26.50 -7.48
N VAL A 603 11.46 -25.29 -7.65
CA VAL A 603 10.04 -24.97 -7.46
C VAL A 603 9.52 -24.05 -8.57
N CYS A 604 8.24 -24.12 -8.89
CA CYS A 604 7.56 -23.16 -9.74
C CYS A 604 6.43 -22.46 -8.97
N ILE A 605 6.15 -21.22 -9.35
CA ILE A 605 4.98 -20.46 -8.88
C ILE A 605 4.04 -20.17 -10.06
N GLY A 606 2.79 -19.82 -9.76
CA GLY A 606 1.86 -19.31 -10.77
C GLY A 606 2.40 -18.04 -11.44
N GLY A 607 2.31 -17.96 -12.77
CA GLY A 607 2.64 -16.75 -13.54
C GLY A 607 1.54 -15.68 -13.49
N PHE A 608 0.33 -16.08 -13.09
CA PHE A 608 -0.73 -15.20 -12.63
C PHE A 608 -0.75 -15.22 -11.10
N ILE A 609 -0.58 -14.07 -10.47
CA ILE A 609 -0.47 -13.96 -9.00
C ILE A 609 -1.61 -13.14 -8.43
N PRO A 610 -2.09 -13.45 -7.20
CA PRO A 610 -3.08 -12.63 -6.52
C PRO A 610 -2.57 -11.20 -6.34
N ALA A 611 -3.30 -10.24 -6.89
CA ALA A 611 -3.06 -8.84 -6.58
C ALA A 611 -3.34 -8.59 -5.09
N PRO A 612 -2.39 -8.02 -4.30
CA PRO A 612 -2.68 -7.62 -2.94
C PRO A 612 -3.82 -6.60 -2.92
N ALA A 613 -4.76 -6.69 -1.98
CA ALA A 613 -5.92 -5.79 -1.93
C ALA A 613 -5.52 -4.29 -1.86
N ALA A 614 -4.38 -3.98 -1.25
CA ALA A 614 -3.82 -2.63 -1.24
C ALA A 614 -3.34 -2.17 -2.63
N LEU A 615 -2.79 -3.08 -3.45
CA LEU A 615 -2.37 -2.81 -4.81
C LEU A 615 -3.58 -2.61 -5.74
N GLN A 616 -4.61 -3.44 -5.61
CA GLN A 616 -5.89 -3.26 -6.35
C GLN A 616 -6.54 -1.90 -6.02
N GLN A 617 -6.55 -1.51 -4.74
CA GLN A 617 -7.07 -0.22 -4.28
C GLN A 617 -6.21 0.98 -4.69
N GLN A 618 -4.89 0.83 -4.79
CA GLN A 618 -3.99 1.91 -5.21
C GLN A 618 -3.93 2.09 -6.73
N LEU A 619 -4.06 0.99 -7.48
CA LEU A 619 -4.08 1.04 -8.94
C LEU A 619 -5.47 1.35 -9.50
N GLU A 620 -6.56 1.06 -8.77
CA GLU A 620 -7.93 1.15 -9.29
C GLU A 620 -8.11 0.29 -10.55
N LEU A 621 -7.58 -0.94 -10.50
CA LEU A 621 -7.60 -1.93 -11.59
C LEU A 621 -8.13 -3.27 -11.09
N ASP A 622 -8.95 -3.93 -11.90
CA ASP A 622 -9.33 -5.33 -11.64
C ASP A 622 -8.17 -6.28 -11.93
N LEU A 623 -7.41 -5.99 -13.00
CA LEU A 623 -6.37 -6.85 -13.58
C LEU A 623 -5.14 -6.05 -14.04
N LEU A 624 -3.98 -6.68 -14.00
CA LEU A 624 -2.77 -6.27 -14.70
C LEU A 624 -2.26 -7.48 -15.49
N LEU A 625 -2.17 -7.34 -16.82
CA LEU A 625 -1.67 -8.36 -17.75
C LEU A 625 -0.25 -8.01 -18.17
N GLY A 626 0.71 -8.72 -17.59
CA GLY A 626 2.14 -8.49 -17.78
C GLY A 626 2.75 -9.24 -18.98
N ASP A 627 4.08 -9.27 -19.02
CA ASP A 627 4.91 -9.97 -20.02
C ASP A 627 4.47 -11.43 -20.25
N ASN A 628 4.01 -12.14 -19.22
CA ASN A 628 3.54 -13.52 -19.36
C ASN A 628 2.25 -13.64 -20.21
N PHE A 629 1.38 -12.63 -20.20
CA PHE A 629 0.32 -12.52 -21.20
C PHE A 629 0.87 -11.99 -22.54
N LEU A 630 1.67 -10.92 -22.49
CA LEU A 630 2.14 -10.20 -23.69
C LEU A 630 3.05 -11.02 -24.61
N ARG A 631 3.81 -12.01 -24.13
CA ARG A 631 4.54 -12.98 -24.97
C ARG A 631 3.63 -13.80 -25.90
N ASN A 632 2.33 -13.83 -25.66
CA ASN A 632 1.35 -14.60 -26.44
C ASN A 632 0.60 -13.75 -27.48
N VAL A 633 0.87 -12.44 -27.52
CA VAL A 633 0.27 -11.50 -28.49
C VAL A 633 1.31 -10.58 -29.13
N PHE A 634 1.16 -10.32 -30.43
CA PHE A 634 1.72 -9.12 -31.05
C PHE A 634 0.74 -7.98 -30.80
N SER A 635 1.22 -6.87 -30.25
CA SER A 635 0.39 -5.72 -29.90
C SER A 635 0.79 -4.46 -30.65
N VAL A 636 -0.21 -3.65 -30.98
CA VAL A 636 -0.06 -2.29 -31.52
C VAL A 636 -0.79 -1.34 -30.59
N LEU A 637 -0.11 -0.27 -30.15
CA LEU A 637 -0.61 0.72 -29.20
C LEU A 637 -0.70 2.08 -29.93
N HIS A 638 -1.90 2.63 -30.09
CA HIS A 638 -2.14 3.90 -30.81
C HIS A 638 -2.39 5.04 -29.80
N TYR A 639 -1.57 6.10 -29.83
CA TYR A 639 -1.48 7.08 -28.74
C TYR A 639 -2.37 8.33 -28.95
N ASN A 640 -2.64 8.74 -30.19
CA ASN A 640 -3.43 9.96 -30.48
C ASN A 640 -4.92 9.82 -30.11
N THR A 641 -5.47 8.62 -30.30
CA THR A 641 -6.79 8.21 -29.83
C THR A 641 -6.57 6.86 -29.19
N PRO A 642 -6.34 6.81 -27.86
CA PRO A 642 -5.91 5.61 -27.14
C PRO A 642 -6.68 4.35 -27.52
N SER A 643 -6.02 3.49 -28.30
CA SER A 643 -6.56 2.21 -28.76
C SER A 643 -5.46 1.18 -28.94
N MET A 644 -5.84 -0.09 -28.94
CA MET A 644 -4.94 -1.23 -29.02
C MET A 644 -5.44 -2.22 -30.07
N GLN A 645 -4.53 -2.87 -30.78
CA GLN A 645 -4.83 -4.08 -31.56
C GLN A 645 -3.96 -5.23 -31.07
N LEU A 646 -4.54 -6.41 -30.93
CA LEU A 646 -3.87 -7.62 -30.47
C LEU A 646 -4.04 -8.74 -31.50
N LEU A 647 -2.95 -9.41 -31.85
CA LEU A 647 -2.93 -10.61 -32.68
C LEU A 647 -2.27 -11.75 -31.90
N SER A 648 -2.87 -12.93 -31.86
CA SER A 648 -2.24 -14.08 -31.19
C SER A 648 -0.99 -14.53 -31.94
N VAL A 649 0.13 -14.72 -31.23
CA VAL A 649 1.37 -15.31 -31.78
C VAL A 649 1.62 -16.73 -31.28
N THR A 650 0.84 -17.19 -30.31
CA THR A 650 0.86 -18.57 -29.81
C THR A 650 -0.18 -19.40 -30.54
N ASP A 651 0.25 -20.48 -31.21
CA ASP A 651 -0.66 -21.52 -31.69
C ASP A 651 -0.99 -22.48 -30.54
N GLU A 652 -2.28 -22.61 -30.23
CA GLU A 652 -2.77 -23.44 -29.12
C GLU A 652 -2.48 -24.94 -29.29
N THR A 653 -2.44 -25.44 -30.54
CA THR A 653 -2.17 -26.84 -30.84
C THR A 653 -0.68 -27.14 -30.69
N GLU A 654 0.17 -26.25 -31.21
CA GLU A 654 1.63 -26.37 -31.10
C GLU A 654 2.09 -26.25 -29.64
N ALA A 655 1.63 -25.22 -28.92
CA ALA A 655 2.00 -24.97 -27.52
C ALA A 655 1.66 -26.16 -26.61
N LYS A 656 0.44 -26.70 -26.70
CA LYS A 656 0.03 -27.88 -25.92
C LYS A 656 0.81 -29.14 -26.29
N ALA A 657 1.13 -29.33 -27.58
CA ALA A 657 1.90 -30.48 -28.03
C ALA A 657 3.37 -30.42 -27.60
N GLN A 658 3.96 -29.23 -27.51
CA GLN A 658 5.37 -29.03 -27.18
C GLN A 658 5.65 -28.86 -25.68
N PHE A 659 4.69 -28.38 -24.88
CA PHE A 659 4.88 -28.03 -23.46
C PHE A 659 5.68 -29.06 -22.66
N ALA A 660 5.27 -30.34 -22.70
CA ALA A 660 5.92 -31.38 -21.90
C ALA A 660 7.40 -31.54 -22.27
N GLY A 661 7.74 -31.60 -23.56
CA GLY A 661 9.12 -31.72 -24.02
C GLY A 661 9.98 -30.49 -23.70
N LEU A 662 9.42 -29.28 -23.85
CA LEU A 662 10.11 -28.03 -23.54
C LEU A 662 10.32 -27.85 -22.03
N ARG A 663 9.34 -28.24 -21.21
CA ARG A 663 9.45 -28.19 -19.75
C ARG A 663 10.41 -29.26 -19.23
N ASP A 664 10.36 -30.49 -19.74
CA ASP A 664 11.32 -31.55 -19.42
C ASP A 664 12.76 -31.15 -19.78
N GLU A 665 12.98 -30.52 -20.95
CA GLU A 665 14.30 -29.99 -21.33
C GLU A 665 14.73 -28.86 -20.40
N THR A 666 13.83 -27.96 -20.04
CA THR A 666 14.10 -26.88 -19.08
C THR A 666 14.53 -27.45 -17.73
N MET A 667 13.80 -28.44 -17.19
CA MET A 667 14.08 -29.02 -15.88
C MET A 667 15.42 -29.76 -15.79
N LYS A 668 16.03 -30.21 -16.91
CA LYS A 668 17.38 -30.78 -16.91
C LYS A 668 18.48 -29.80 -16.49
N ALA A 669 18.23 -28.49 -16.63
CA ALA A 669 19.15 -27.44 -16.23
C ALA A 669 19.01 -27.03 -14.76
N PHE A 670 18.09 -27.65 -14.01
CA PHE A 670 17.77 -27.32 -12.63
C PHE A 670 17.87 -28.55 -11.70
N PRO A 671 17.97 -28.35 -10.37
CA PRO A 671 17.86 -29.42 -9.38
C PRO A 671 16.55 -30.23 -9.47
N PRO A 672 16.45 -31.38 -8.77
CA PRO A 672 15.19 -32.11 -8.64
C PRO A 672 14.05 -31.23 -8.11
N GLU A 673 12.87 -31.40 -8.70
CA GLU A 673 11.66 -30.70 -8.27
C GLU A 673 11.23 -31.13 -6.85
N VAL A 674 10.72 -30.19 -6.06
CA VAL A 674 10.18 -30.47 -4.73
C VAL A 674 8.90 -31.29 -4.78
N ASP A 675 8.77 -32.27 -3.88
CA ASP A 675 7.49 -32.95 -3.66
C ASP A 675 6.55 -32.05 -2.86
N LEU A 676 5.68 -31.33 -3.57
CA LEU A 676 4.67 -30.47 -2.97
C LEU A 676 3.55 -31.23 -2.25
N THR A 677 3.45 -32.56 -2.38
CA THR A 677 2.42 -33.35 -1.69
C THR A 677 2.72 -33.45 -0.20
N ASP A 678 3.98 -33.62 0.18
CA ASP A 678 4.44 -33.61 1.57
C ASP A 678 4.26 -32.23 2.22
N GLU A 679 3.55 -32.20 3.35
CA GLU A 679 3.20 -30.97 4.06
C GLU A 679 4.43 -30.31 4.69
N LYS A 680 5.40 -31.12 5.15
CA LYS A 680 6.65 -30.57 5.69
C LYS A 680 7.48 -29.91 4.59
N THR A 681 7.70 -30.61 3.47
CA THR A 681 8.39 -30.08 2.29
C THR A 681 7.71 -28.81 1.79
N PHE A 682 6.38 -28.78 1.71
CA PHE A 682 5.65 -27.55 1.36
C PHE A 682 5.92 -26.40 2.35
N ASN A 683 5.87 -26.64 3.66
CA ASN A 683 6.18 -25.60 4.65
C ASN A 683 7.66 -25.16 4.61
N ASP A 684 8.58 -26.07 4.28
CA ASP A 684 10.00 -25.75 4.04
C ASP A 684 10.16 -24.92 2.75
N VAL A 685 9.40 -25.19 1.68
CA VAL A 685 9.32 -24.35 0.46
C VAL A 685 8.83 -22.95 0.83
N VAL A 686 7.68 -22.85 1.51
CA VAL A 686 7.09 -21.57 1.92
C VAL A 686 8.05 -20.77 2.82
N SER A 687 8.78 -21.45 3.70
CA SER A 687 9.82 -20.84 4.53
C SER A 687 11.05 -20.42 3.71
N ALA A 688 11.49 -21.21 2.73
CA ALA A 688 12.58 -20.84 1.83
C ALA A 688 12.24 -19.61 0.99
N LEU A 689 11.01 -19.56 0.46
CA LEU A 689 10.45 -18.40 -0.24
C LEU A 689 10.33 -17.16 0.68
N GLY A 690 9.90 -17.32 1.94
CA GLY A 690 9.74 -16.20 2.87
C GLY A 690 11.03 -15.70 3.54
N ALA A 691 11.99 -16.60 3.81
CA ALA A 691 13.21 -16.29 4.56
C ALA A 691 14.41 -15.95 3.66
N ASN A 692 14.43 -16.47 2.44
CA ASN A 692 15.42 -16.12 1.42
C ASN A 692 14.69 -15.59 0.17
N PRO A 693 14.94 -14.34 -0.26
CA PRO A 693 14.60 -13.89 -1.59
C PRO A 693 15.58 -14.52 -2.59
N LEU A 694 15.35 -15.82 -2.82
CA LEU A 694 16.06 -16.80 -3.64
C LEU A 694 17.41 -16.38 -4.22
N GLY A 695 18.45 -16.68 -3.44
CA GLY A 695 19.78 -16.96 -3.95
C GLY A 695 20.41 -18.01 -3.05
N ASP A 696 20.56 -19.24 -3.56
CA ASP A 696 21.58 -20.22 -3.15
C ASP A 696 21.27 -21.63 -3.68
N ASP A 697 22.21 -22.28 -4.38
CA ASP A 697 22.15 -23.73 -4.67
C ASP A 697 23.56 -24.37 -4.87
N PRO A 698 23.77 -25.63 -4.44
CA PRO A 698 25.05 -26.33 -4.56
C PRO A 698 25.20 -27.28 -5.77
N GLY A 699 25.99 -26.85 -6.76
CA GLY A 699 27.33 -27.42 -6.97
C GLY A 699 27.58 -28.42 -8.12
N SER A 700 28.83 -28.42 -8.59
CA SER A 700 29.50 -29.58 -9.18
C SER A 700 30.96 -29.65 -8.69
N SER A 701 31.49 -30.87 -8.59
CA SER A 701 32.68 -31.17 -7.77
C SER A 701 33.94 -31.50 -8.56
N SER A 702 35.08 -30.96 -8.13
CA SER A 702 36.39 -31.62 -8.23
C SER A 702 37.26 -31.13 -7.08
N GLY A 703 37.77 -32.05 -6.25
CA GLY A 703 38.48 -31.68 -5.01
C GLY A 703 40.00 -31.55 -5.17
N ASP A 704 40.64 -30.84 -4.23
CA ASP A 704 41.67 -31.43 -3.37
C ASP A 704 42.11 -30.49 -2.23
N GLY A 705 42.44 -31.07 -1.08
CA GLY A 705 43.54 -30.62 -0.20
C GLY A 705 43.53 -29.26 0.53
N ASN A 706 43.15 -29.30 1.82
CA ASN A 706 43.76 -28.58 2.97
C ASN A 706 43.54 -27.07 3.28
N SER A 707 43.25 -26.88 4.58
CA SER A 707 43.60 -25.76 5.49
C SER A 707 43.16 -24.31 5.19
N VAL A 708 42.15 -23.89 5.96
CA VAL A 708 42.04 -22.66 6.81
C VAL A 708 42.82 -21.40 6.39
N SER A 709 42.08 -20.27 6.42
CA SER A 709 42.47 -18.87 6.21
C SER A 709 42.84 -18.46 4.77
N ASP A 710 41.82 -18.07 4.00
CA ASP A 710 41.63 -16.66 3.64
C ASP A 710 40.22 -16.43 3.08
N ALA A 711 39.60 -15.31 3.47
CA ALA A 711 38.23 -14.96 3.07
C ALA A 711 38.22 -13.59 2.39
N ALA A 712 38.41 -13.56 1.07
CA ALA A 712 37.94 -12.47 0.20
C ALA A 712 38.05 -12.83 -1.30
N THR A 713 37.18 -12.23 -2.12
CA THR A 713 37.19 -12.14 -3.60
C THR A 713 36.70 -13.34 -4.43
N HIS A 714 35.98 -13.00 -5.52
CA HIS A 714 35.50 -13.83 -6.65
C HIS A 714 34.33 -14.81 -6.46
N LEU A 715 33.09 -14.27 -6.41
CA LEU A 715 31.84 -14.98 -6.77
C LEU A 715 30.87 -14.00 -7.48
N THR A 716 30.43 -14.31 -8.71
CA THR A 716 29.38 -13.55 -9.47
C THR A 716 28.65 -14.48 -10.46
N SER A 717 27.42 -14.12 -10.88
CA SER A 717 26.34 -15.00 -11.45
C SER A 717 25.77 -15.98 -10.40
N TRP A 718 24.46 -16.33 -10.31
CA TRP A 718 23.41 -16.60 -11.32
C TRP A 718 21.95 -16.18 -10.89
N ASN A 719 20.98 -16.36 -11.82
CA ASN A 719 19.50 -16.53 -11.73
C ASN A 719 18.64 -15.59 -10.84
N ALA A 720 17.61 -14.91 -11.40
CA ALA A 720 16.71 -14.01 -10.63
C ALA A 720 15.15 -14.11 -10.78
N PRO A 721 14.47 -15.17 -11.29
CA PRO A 721 13.05 -15.06 -11.66
C PRO A 721 12.02 -14.84 -10.53
N VAL A 722 12.39 -15.03 -9.26
CA VAL A 722 11.44 -15.11 -8.13
C VAL A 722 11.78 -14.16 -6.96
N LEU A 723 12.83 -13.34 -7.10
CA LEU A 723 13.12 -12.21 -6.19
C LEU A 723 12.01 -11.15 -6.16
N ILE A 724 11.19 -11.07 -7.22
CA ILE A 724 10.18 -10.00 -7.43
C ILE A 724 8.96 -10.13 -6.51
N VAL A 725 8.56 -11.34 -6.11
CA VAL A 725 7.29 -11.53 -5.37
C VAL A 725 7.48 -11.60 -3.85
N LEU A 726 8.68 -11.97 -3.37
CA LEU A 726 8.87 -12.43 -2.00
C LEU A 726 9.29 -11.33 -1.01
N PHE A 727 10.05 -10.33 -1.47
CA PHE A 727 10.56 -9.25 -0.61
C PHE A 727 9.45 -8.38 -0.03
N SER A 728 8.30 -8.27 -0.71
CA SER A 728 7.22 -7.35 -0.36
C SER A 728 6.22 -7.89 0.67
N VAL A 729 6.08 -9.21 0.81
CA VAL A 729 5.07 -9.79 1.73
C VAL A 729 5.58 -9.88 3.17
N VAL A 730 6.89 -10.05 3.37
CA VAL A 730 7.49 -10.25 4.70
C VAL A 730 7.87 -8.93 5.39
N MET A 731 8.18 -7.87 4.65
CA MET A 731 8.56 -6.55 5.19
C MET A 731 7.40 -5.53 5.27
N PHE A 732 6.16 -5.93 4.95
CA PHE A 732 4.95 -5.11 5.19
C PHE A 732 4.18 -5.52 6.46
N LEU A 733 4.76 -6.43 7.26
CA LEU A 733 4.23 -6.94 8.53
C LEU A 733 5.15 -6.63 9.74
N LEU A 734 6.11 -5.72 9.57
CA LEU A 734 6.95 -5.09 10.59
C LEU A 734 6.92 -3.57 10.42
#